data_AF-A0ABD2X8B6-F1
#
_entry.id   AF-A0ABD2X8B6-F1
#
_cell.length_a   1.000
_cell.length_b   1.000
_cell.length_c   1.000
_cell.angle_alpha   90.00
_cell.angle_beta   90.00
_cell.angle_gamma   90.00
#
_symmetry.space_group_name_H-M   'P 1'
#
loop_
_entity.id
_entity.type
_entity.pdbx_description
1 polymer ?
#
loop_
_entity_poly.entity_id
_entity_poly.type
_entity_poly.pdbx_seq_one_letter_code
_entity_poly.pdbx_strand_id
1 'polypeptide(L)'
;MSTRIRHKGQFSTEKKKNCLKIRSANGQKRRHEDDSDDTEEMQANCSDNLELDSHVVQGNRIVDVGYLSKRMYCSSCKERLHFDDIFKEIKKGAAAIFCFRCQNCLATTEVKSGPEYKNPSSGRDVFAINTKVALGMLHSGFGPTQLNKLFSIMDLPNIDASILKNHERIVGPVVELVAQESCYNAAKVERSSTIENKDILKHMLPENIEEDFLLYPNPIQKIYNIDNPDPIVRIFVSFDMGWSQRGNGYSYDSLNGYCAIIGMQTGKVLDFCNRNRKCRQCDVNKVLGPEKVHDCRLNSFSSAKAMEADGAVELVTNSTILKTLDLEVGAFIGDNDSSSIAAIQKNINYTIVKLSDMNHTTKGVGKALHDLHKSKLTDPDQELSNDTIKHLQRCFTYAVKQNDGDHAKVQAAIYNIPFHVYGMHNNCGTWCKEGTTENYSGVRLKNEILFDNLLNIFQKLSDCSSKFAAAASSQANESLNNSMCSKAPKRLSYSTSESIDYRFACTVAEKNCGTSYTREVMEMINIPHFMILDQYIEKTKNSVLLKKEKAAKPENKKRRVELKAKRSQLRNVKENAEGSTYQSNMSLFDASDNVEKCIKTIPGPYLQFDTQELEYAVVFFDLETGGLDSKTRDILQVCMKFENLQFDAFLTPTKAIDPQATKINGLSREQKQLFLNGQEVQTVSKKVAYLTLLDYFKKINKKCILVAHNCGFDSLRLVLALQEVSLLEESKKWIHGFADSLALFREKYPERKSNFKLTTLAQDFLSMSDNGAHDARYDVEMLQKLSITYLDFDSIINSIKTVDEVTLKIQVNENVKNLLISYAPLNNLLSKGMQKRLCEAGISYYNIVETYKKLGVEKTILLLRKDINGKATVIKKQSIIDSITEHLSSLYDVENEMGIENET
;
A
#
# COMPACT_ATOMS: atom_id res chain seq x y z
N MET A 1 -31.84 40.76 -36.17
CA MET A 1 -30.66 40.81 -35.29
C MET A 1 -31.12 40.83 -33.84
N SER A 2 -30.96 39.73 -33.10
CA SER A 2 -31.33 39.64 -31.67
C SER A 2 -30.08 39.85 -30.81
N THR A 3 -30.08 40.92 -30.01
CA THR A 3 -28.98 41.35 -29.15
C THR A 3 -28.86 40.45 -27.92
N ARG A 4 -27.84 39.58 -27.88
CA ARG A 4 -27.57 38.69 -26.75
C ARG A 4 -27.20 39.48 -25.50
N ILE A 5 -27.90 39.21 -24.41
CA ILE A 5 -27.76 39.89 -23.12
C ILE A 5 -26.40 39.54 -22.46
N ARG A 6 -25.66 40.59 -22.04
CA ARG A 6 -24.37 40.47 -21.32
C ARG A 6 -24.46 41.03 -19.90
N HIS A 7 -23.72 40.45 -18.95
CA HIS A 7 -23.55 40.96 -17.59
C HIS A 7 -22.07 40.89 -17.20
N LYS A 8 -21.47 42.03 -16.78
CA LYS A 8 -20.02 42.19 -16.54
C LYS A 8 -19.16 41.63 -17.69
N GLY A 9 -19.53 41.95 -18.93
CA GLY A 9 -18.79 41.56 -20.13
C GLY A 9 -19.00 40.11 -20.62
N GLN A 10 -19.68 39.24 -19.87
CA GLN A 10 -19.91 37.85 -20.26
C GLN A 10 -21.35 37.61 -20.73
N PHE A 11 -21.53 36.69 -21.68
CA PHE A 11 -22.86 36.29 -22.16
C PHE A 11 -23.66 35.59 -21.06
N SER A 12 -24.89 36.03 -20.83
CA SER A 12 -25.75 35.52 -19.77
C SER A 12 -27.16 35.32 -20.27
N THR A 13 -27.83 34.27 -19.78
CA THR A 13 -29.26 34.08 -20.01
C THR A 13 -30.08 35.06 -19.19
N GLU A 14 -31.28 35.39 -19.68
CA GLU A 14 -32.19 36.36 -19.07
C GLU A 14 -32.65 35.93 -17.67
N LYS A 15 -32.89 34.63 -17.49
CA LYS A 15 -33.21 34.01 -16.19
C LYS A 15 -32.08 34.21 -15.16
N LYS A 16 -30.81 34.08 -15.59
CA LYS A 16 -29.64 34.27 -14.72
C LYS A 16 -29.41 35.74 -14.39
N LYS A 17 -29.66 36.66 -15.34
CA LYS A 17 -29.62 38.11 -15.11
C LYS A 17 -30.68 38.57 -14.11
N ASN A 18 -31.91 38.04 -14.19
CA ASN A 18 -32.99 38.38 -13.26
C ASN A 18 -32.74 37.84 -11.85
N CYS A 19 -32.25 36.61 -11.70
CA CYS A 19 -31.84 36.08 -10.37
C CYS A 19 -30.72 36.93 -9.73
N LEU A 20 -29.76 37.40 -10.51
CA LEU A 20 -28.67 38.25 -10.01
C LEU A 20 -29.12 39.67 -9.67
N LYS A 21 -30.09 40.23 -10.41
CA LYS A 21 -30.75 41.50 -10.05
C LYS A 21 -31.51 41.40 -8.73
N ILE A 22 -32.26 40.32 -8.52
CA ILE A 22 -33.01 40.09 -7.26
C ILE A 22 -32.04 39.93 -6.08
N ARG A 23 -30.93 39.20 -6.26
CA ARG A 23 -29.87 39.08 -5.24
C ARG A 23 -29.18 40.42 -4.95
N SER A 24 -28.96 41.26 -5.95
CA SER A 24 -28.40 42.60 -5.76
C SER A 24 -29.37 43.53 -5.04
N ALA A 25 -30.66 43.48 -5.36
CA ALA A 25 -31.70 44.27 -4.68
C ALA A 25 -31.86 43.86 -3.21
N ASN A 26 -31.81 42.55 -2.92
CA ASN A 26 -31.82 42.04 -1.54
C ASN A 26 -30.52 42.39 -0.78
N GLY A 27 -29.38 42.46 -1.47
CA GLY A 27 -28.12 42.91 -0.90
C GLY A 27 -28.06 44.42 -0.63
N GLN A 28 -28.77 45.23 -1.43
CA GLN A 28 -28.93 46.67 -1.20
C GLN A 28 -29.94 46.98 -0.10
N LYS A 29 -31.04 46.21 0.04
CA LYS A 29 -31.96 46.33 1.19
C LYS A 29 -31.25 46.10 2.53
N ARG A 30 -30.40 45.06 2.61
CA ARG A 30 -29.60 44.79 3.82
C ARG A 30 -28.57 45.88 4.14
N ARG A 31 -28.03 46.56 3.13
CA ARG A 31 -27.12 47.70 3.34
C ARG A 31 -27.85 48.97 3.74
N HIS A 32 -29.09 49.15 3.30
CA HIS A 32 -29.91 50.29 3.71
C HIS A 32 -30.43 50.17 5.15
N GLU A 33 -30.53 48.93 5.66
CA GLU A 33 -30.84 48.63 7.07
C GLU A 33 -29.61 48.79 8.00
N ASP A 34 -28.38 48.73 7.47
CA ASP A 34 -27.14 48.86 8.26
C ASP A 34 -26.58 50.31 8.31
N ASP A 35 -27.11 51.25 7.52
CA ASP A 35 -26.58 52.63 7.35
C ASP A 35 -27.45 53.75 7.98
N SER A 36 -28.47 53.43 8.80
CA SER A 36 -29.19 54.44 9.59
C SER A 36 -28.83 54.36 11.07
N ASP A 37 -27.91 55.23 11.48
CA ASP A 37 -27.49 55.46 12.86
C ASP A 37 -28.49 56.40 13.58
N ASP A 38 -28.84 56.01 14.81
CA ASP A 38 -29.36 56.75 15.96
C ASP A 38 -30.10 58.10 15.78
N THR A 39 -31.39 58.15 16.17
CA THR A 39 -31.93 59.06 17.23
C THR A 39 -33.45 58.88 17.41
N GLU A 40 -33.91 59.07 18.66
CA GLU A 40 -35.28 59.32 19.17
C GLU A 40 -36.14 58.16 19.73
N GLU A 41 -36.20 58.18 21.08
CA GLU A 41 -37.32 57.95 22.00
C GLU A 41 -38.29 56.77 21.76
N MET A 42 -38.06 55.68 22.51
CA MET A 42 -39.11 54.70 22.82
C MET A 42 -39.82 55.06 24.12
N GLN A 43 -41.04 55.60 24.00
CA GLN A 43 -42.05 55.51 25.06
C GLN A 43 -42.65 54.11 25.12
N ALA A 44 -42.97 53.74 26.36
CA ALA A 44 -43.38 52.44 26.84
C ALA A 44 -44.54 51.78 26.07
N ASN A 45 -44.46 50.45 25.97
CA ASN A 45 -45.63 49.62 26.21
C ASN A 45 -45.25 48.31 26.88
N CYS A 46 -45.93 48.07 28.00
CA CYS A 46 -45.70 47.02 28.96
C CYS A 46 -46.22 45.68 28.45
N SER A 47 -45.40 44.64 28.58
CA SER A 47 -45.87 43.26 28.73
C SER A 47 -44.93 42.54 29.67
N ASP A 48 -45.37 42.39 30.93
CA ASP A 48 -44.75 41.53 31.93
C ASP A 48 -44.66 40.10 31.41
N ASN A 49 -43.43 39.59 31.21
CA ASN A 49 -42.94 38.35 31.84
C ASN A 49 -41.53 37.98 31.35
N LEU A 50 -40.62 37.84 32.32
CA LEU A 50 -39.23 37.31 32.29
C LEU A 50 -38.13 38.25 31.80
N GLU A 51 -37.78 39.25 32.64
CA GLU A 51 -36.41 39.79 32.68
C GLU A 51 -35.45 38.67 33.12
N LEU A 52 -34.77 38.04 32.15
CA LEU A 52 -33.50 37.39 32.44
C LEU A 52 -32.41 38.46 32.36
N ASP A 53 -31.88 38.79 33.54
CA ASP A 53 -30.71 39.60 33.82
C ASP A 53 -29.52 39.19 32.92
N SER A 54 -29.42 39.77 31.72
CA SER A 54 -28.34 39.42 30.80
C SER A 54 -27.12 40.26 31.14
N HIS A 55 -26.21 39.72 31.95
CA HIS A 55 -24.90 40.33 32.20
C HIS A 55 -24.25 40.82 30.88
N VAL A 56 -23.67 42.02 30.91
CA VAL A 56 -23.05 42.68 29.74
C VAL A 56 -21.98 41.81 29.08
N VAL A 57 -21.25 41.02 29.88
CA VAL A 57 -20.23 40.08 29.39
C VAL A 57 -20.86 38.69 29.30
N GLN A 58 -21.07 38.22 28.07
CA GLN A 58 -21.57 36.87 27.78
C GLN A 58 -20.45 35.94 27.28
N GLY A 59 -20.51 34.66 27.66
CA GLY A 59 -19.55 33.62 27.27
C GLY A 59 -18.23 33.71 28.04
N ASN A 60 -17.19 33.05 27.50
CA ASN A 60 -15.88 32.93 28.13
C ASN A 60 -14.91 34.04 27.68
N ARG A 61 -13.93 34.40 28.52
CA ARG A 61 -12.85 35.34 28.18
C ARG A 61 -11.49 34.79 28.57
N ILE A 62 -10.47 35.09 27.78
CA ILE A 62 -9.09 34.81 28.13
C ILE A 62 -8.57 35.97 28.97
N VAL A 63 -8.33 35.69 30.25
CA VAL A 63 -7.81 36.65 31.23
C VAL A 63 -6.52 36.13 31.86
N ASP A 64 -5.56 37.02 32.08
CA ASP A 64 -4.43 36.75 32.97
C ASP A 64 -4.87 37.10 34.39
N VAL A 65 -5.16 36.06 35.19
CA VAL A 65 -5.69 36.22 36.56
C VAL A 65 -4.73 37.00 37.46
N GLY A 66 -3.41 36.77 37.31
CA GLY A 66 -2.40 37.47 38.11
C GLY A 66 -2.27 38.95 37.72
N TYR A 67 -2.44 39.25 36.44
CA TYR A 67 -2.46 40.63 35.93
C TYR A 67 -3.73 41.37 36.35
N LEU A 68 -4.89 40.70 36.22
CA LEU A 68 -6.22 41.23 36.47
C LEU A 68 -6.42 41.51 37.96
N SER A 69 -6.12 40.55 38.84
CA SER A 69 -6.29 40.70 40.30
C SER A 69 -5.59 41.93 40.87
N LYS A 70 -4.41 42.28 40.35
CA LYS A 70 -3.65 43.49 40.75
C LYS A 70 -4.27 44.82 40.29
N ARG A 71 -5.27 44.77 39.40
CA ARG A 71 -5.89 45.94 38.74
C ARG A 71 -7.40 46.05 38.97
N MET A 72 -7.98 45.14 39.75
CA MET A 72 -9.39 45.17 40.15
C MET A 72 -9.67 46.18 41.26
N TYR A 73 -9.19 47.42 41.07
CA TYR A 73 -9.34 48.53 42.00
C TYR A 73 -9.73 49.78 41.24
N CYS A 74 -10.66 50.56 41.80
CA CYS A 74 -11.10 51.83 41.23
C CYS A 74 -9.90 52.76 41.04
N SER A 75 -9.78 53.37 39.86
CA SER A 75 -8.71 54.32 39.55
C SER A 75 -8.72 55.54 40.47
N SER A 76 -9.91 55.99 40.90
CA SER A 76 -10.12 57.16 41.76
C SER A 76 -9.99 56.86 43.26
N CYS A 77 -10.86 56.00 43.82
CA CYS A 77 -10.92 55.78 45.27
C CYS A 77 -10.19 54.52 45.77
N LYS A 78 -9.61 53.72 44.87
CA LYS A 78 -8.92 52.45 45.17
C LYS A 78 -9.79 51.36 45.81
N GLU A 79 -11.12 51.51 45.81
CA GLU A 79 -12.05 50.46 46.24
C GLU A 79 -12.00 49.26 45.30
N ARG A 80 -12.26 48.04 45.81
CA ARG A 80 -12.31 46.83 44.98
C ARG A 80 -13.47 46.90 43.99
N LEU A 81 -13.23 46.43 42.77
CA LEU A 81 -14.26 46.36 41.71
C LEU A 81 -14.90 44.97 41.68
N HIS A 82 -16.22 44.89 41.49
CA HIS A 82 -16.95 43.63 41.33
C HIS A 82 -17.28 43.35 39.86
N PHE A 83 -17.26 42.09 39.42
CA PHE A 83 -17.56 41.74 38.01
C PHE A 83 -18.99 42.12 37.59
N ASP A 84 -19.94 42.13 38.53
CA ASP A 84 -21.31 42.59 38.28
C ASP A 84 -21.38 44.08 37.94
N ASP A 85 -20.35 44.86 38.30
CA ASP A 85 -20.27 46.30 38.02
C ASP A 85 -19.76 46.61 36.60
N ILE A 86 -19.52 45.58 35.77
CA ILE A 86 -19.15 45.78 34.37
C ILE A 86 -20.37 46.26 33.60
N PHE A 87 -20.31 47.51 33.13
CA PHE A 87 -21.36 48.08 32.29
C PHE A 87 -20.99 48.08 30.79
N LYS A 88 -19.72 47.83 30.45
CA LYS A 88 -19.25 47.79 29.05
C LYS A 88 -18.01 46.90 28.88
N GLU A 89 -17.96 46.20 27.74
CA GLU A 89 -16.79 45.45 27.29
C GLU A 89 -16.29 45.96 25.93
N ILE A 90 -14.97 46.14 25.80
CA ILE A 90 -14.31 46.39 24.52
C ILE A 90 -13.44 45.19 24.16
N LYS A 91 -13.87 44.43 23.15
CA LYS A 91 -13.13 43.27 22.62
C LYS A 91 -11.97 43.71 21.72
N LYS A 92 -10.77 43.19 21.97
CA LYS A 92 -9.54 43.47 21.22
C LYS A 92 -8.85 42.15 20.85
N GLY A 93 -9.46 41.43 19.90
CA GLY A 93 -9.03 40.08 19.52
C GLY A 93 -9.34 39.07 20.63
N ALA A 94 -8.32 38.35 21.10
CA ALA A 94 -8.43 37.45 22.25
C ALA A 94 -8.46 38.19 23.61
N ALA A 95 -8.12 39.47 23.63
CA ALA A 95 -8.14 40.31 24.84
C ALA A 95 -9.46 41.09 24.96
N ALA A 96 -9.74 41.56 26.17
CA ALA A 96 -10.86 42.42 26.49
C ALA A 96 -10.43 43.59 27.40
N ILE A 97 -11.15 44.71 27.30
CA ILE A 97 -11.10 45.81 28.26
C ILE A 97 -12.47 45.87 28.91
N PHE A 98 -12.51 45.68 30.23
CA PHE A 98 -13.72 45.73 31.03
C PHE A 98 -13.86 47.13 31.65
N CYS A 99 -14.98 47.78 31.40
CA CYS A 99 -15.29 49.09 31.98
C CYS A 99 -16.21 48.90 33.18
N PHE A 100 -15.71 49.23 34.36
CA PHE A 100 -16.43 49.12 35.63
C PHE A 100 -16.96 50.47 36.06
N ARG A 101 -18.13 50.46 36.72
CA ARG A 101 -18.62 51.61 37.49
C ARG A 101 -18.39 51.35 38.97
N CYS A 102 -17.57 52.17 39.63
CA CYS A 102 -17.30 51.98 41.05
C CYS A 102 -18.55 52.26 41.90
N GLN A 103 -18.97 51.32 42.74
CA GLN A 103 -20.14 51.51 43.61
C GLN A 103 -19.92 52.56 44.71
N ASN A 104 -18.67 52.85 45.08
CA ASN A 104 -18.35 53.82 46.13
C ASN A 104 -18.31 55.27 45.62
N CYS A 105 -17.59 55.54 44.52
CA CYS A 105 -17.38 56.90 44.01
C CYS A 105 -17.95 57.17 42.61
N LEU A 106 -18.64 56.19 42.01
CA LEU A 106 -19.24 56.23 40.67
C LEU A 106 -18.26 56.46 39.51
N ALA A 107 -16.96 56.61 39.78
CA ALA A 107 -15.94 56.75 38.77
C ALA A 107 -15.84 55.50 37.89
N THR A 108 -15.66 55.72 36.58
CA THR A 108 -15.41 54.65 35.62
C THR A 108 -13.95 54.22 35.67
N THR A 109 -13.70 52.92 35.68
CA THR A 109 -12.33 52.37 35.61
C THR A 109 -12.26 51.32 34.51
N GLU A 110 -11.27 51.45 33.63
CA GLU A 110 -10.96 50.44 32.62
C GLU A 110 -9.94 49.44 33.17
N VAL A 111 -10.28 48.16 33.13
CA VAL A 111 -9.40 47.07 33.53
C VAL A 111 -9.18 46.15 32.32
N LYS A 112 -7.91 46.01 31.94
CA LYS A 112 -7.47 45.20 30.81
C LYS A 112 -7.37 43.72 31.22
N SER A 113 -7.77 42.81 30.33
CA SER A 113 -7.76 41.37 30.59
C SER A 113 -6.37 40.75 30.70
N GLY A 114 -5.33 41.45 30.24
CA GLY A 114 -3.95 40.98 30.29
C GLY A 114 -2.94 42.07 29.94
N PRO A 115 -1.64 41.76 30.00
CA PRO A 115 -0.58 42.71 29.75
C PRO A 115 -0.49 43.11 28.27
N GLU A 116 -0.07 44.35 28.06
CA GLU A 116 0.35 44.89 26.77
C GLU A 116 1.86 45.01 26.72
N TYR A 117 2.39 45.01 25.52
CA TYR A 117 3.79 45.30 25.24
C TYR A 117 3.90 46.22 24.02
N LYS A 118 5.07 46.82 23.85
CA LYS A 118 5.34 47.70 22.72
C LYS A 118 5.59 46.86 21.47
N ASN A 119 4.77 47.07 20.45
CA ASN A 119 4.98 46.48 19.14
C ASN A 119 6.38 46.89 18.62
N PRO A 120 7.30 45.94 18.31
CA PRO A 120 8.67 46.26 17.92
C PRO A 120 8.77 47.14 16.67
N SER A 121 7.81 47.04 15.75
CA SER A 121 7.82 47.77 14.48
C SER A 121 7.15 49.15 14.56
N SER A 122 6.14 49.32 15.43
CA SER A 122 5.33 50.56 15.45
C SER A 122 5.37 51.33 16.77
N GLY A 123 5.92 50.75 17.84
CA GLY A 123 5.93 51.34 19.19
C GLY A 123 4.55 51.41 19.87
N ARG A 124 3.48 50.94 19.21
CA ARG A 124 2.11 50.95 19.77
C ARG A 124 1.94 49.85 20.80
N ASP A 125 1.14 50.13 21.82
CA ASP A 125 0.75 49.11 22.79
C ASP A 125 -0.17 48.08 22.13
N VAL A 126 0.17 46.81 22.32
CA VAL A 126 -0.59 45.68 21.81
C VAL A 126 -0.69 44.59 22.86
N PHE A 127 -1.84 43.93 22.92
CA PHE A 127 -2.04 42.84 23.86
C PHE A 127 -1.12 41.65 23.57
N ALA A 128 -0.39 41.20 24.60
CA ALA A 128 0.54 40.08 24.48
C ALA A 128 -0.18 38.80 24.05
N ILE A 129 -1.41 38.56 24.53
CA ILE A 129 -2.18 37.36 24.23
C ILE A 129 -2.49 37.21 22.73
N ASN A 130 -2.79 38.29 22.01
CA ASN A 130 -3.05 38.22 20.57
C ASN A 130 -1.81 37.80 19.79
N THR A 131 -0.63 38.22 20.25
CA THR A 131 0.66 37.84 19.66
C THR A 131 0.98 36.38 19.95
N LYS A 132 0.73 35.92 21.18
CA LYS A 132 0.84 34.49 21.56
C LYS A 132 -0.10 33.62 20.73
N VAL A 133 -1.33 34.07 20.51
CA VAL A 133 -2.31 33.38 19.66
C VAL A 133 -1.84 33.30 18.21
N ALA A 134 -1.25 34.36 17.66
CA ALA A 134 -0.66 34.33 16.31
C ALA A 134 0.52 33.36 16.19
N LEU A 135 1.43 33.34 17.18
CA LEU A 135 2.52 32.36 17.22
C LEU A 135 1.99 30.92 17.35
N GLY A 136 1.01 30.70 18.24
CA GLY A 136 0.34 29.40 18.40
C GLY A 136 -0.39 28.95 17.13
N MET A 137 -0.99 29.89 16.39
CA MET A 137 -1.63 29.63 15.10
C MET A 137 -0.60 29.16 14.06
N LEU A 138 0.56 29.82 13.95
CA LEU A 138 1.64 29.40 13.08
C LEU A 138 2.19 28.03 13.49
N HIS A 139 2.50 27.84 14.79
CA HIS A 139 3.02 26.59 15.33
C HIS A 139 2.05 25.41 15.13
N SER A 140 0.75 25.63 15.26
CA SER A 140 -0.28 24.58 15.10
C SER A 140 -0.73 24.37 13.66
N GLY A 141 -0.24 25.19 12.71
CA GLY A 141 -0.67 25.15 11.32
C GLY A 141 -2.12 25.58 11.08
N PHE A 142 -2.66 26.40 11.98
CA PHE A 142 -4.01 26.94 11.86
C PHE A 142 -4.01 28.18 10.95
N GLY A 143 -5.18 28.49 10.40
CA GLY A 143 -5.52 29.81 9.88
C GLY A 143 -6.65 30.44 10.70
N PRO A 144 -7.07 31.66 10.35
CA PRO A 144 -8.13 32.38 11.06
C PRO A 144 -9.43 31.57 11.21
N THR A 145 -9.81 30.82 10.18
CA THR A 145 -11.02 29.98 10.21
C THR A 145 -10.91 28.83 11.21
N GLN A 146 -9.78 28.14 11.27
CA GLN A 146 -9.58 27.02 12.20
C GLN A 146 -9.55 27.52 13.64
N LEU A 147 -8.90 28.67 13.87
CA LEU A 147 -8.83 29.28 15.18
C LEU A 147 -10.22 29.73 15.66
N ASN A 148 -11.00 30.41 14.82
CA ASN A 148 -12.35 30.86 15.19
C ASN A 148 -13.32 29.69 15.39
N LYS A 149 -13.14 28.55 14.70
CA LYS A 149 -13.89 27.32 15.02
C LYS A 149 -13.62 26.84 16.44
N LEU A 150 -12.36 26.85 16.87
CA LEU A 150 -12.01 26.48 18.25
C LEU A 150 -12.59 27.49 19.25
N PHE A 151 -12.47 28.79 18.96
CA PHE A 151 -12.96 29.86 19.84
C PHE A 151 -14.48 29.82 19.99
N SER A 152 -15.23 29.68 18.89
CA SER A 152 -16.68 29.53 18.92
C SER A 152 -17.16 28.36 19.77
N ILE A 153 -16.49 27.20 19.71
CA ILE A 153 -16.88 26.03 20.52
C ILE A 153 -16.61 26.25 22.01
N MET A 154 -15.62 27.09 22.33
CA MET A 154 -15.28 27.45 23.71
C MET A 154 -16.07 28.66 24.23
N ASP A 155 -17.07 29.15 23.49
CA ASP A 155 -17.79 30.41 23.77
C ASP A 155 -16.85 31.62 23.96
N LEU A 156 -15.71 31.63 23.26
CA LEU A 156 -14.78 32.75 23.21
C LEU A 156 -15.14 33.69 22.05
N PRO A 157 -14.91 35.01 22.19
CA PRO A 157 -15.08 35.96 21.08
C PRO A 157 -14.18 35.63 19.90
N ASN A 158 -14.76 35.58 18.70
CA ASN A 158 -14.00 35.37 17.48
C ASN A 158 -13.00 36.51 17.23
N ILE A 159 -11.82 36.16 16.71
CA ILE A 159 -10.79 37.14 16.36
C ILE A 159 -10.91 37.50 14.89
N ASP A 160 -10.90 38.80 14.60
CA ASP A 160 -10.88 39.29 13.23
C ASP A 160 -9.58 38.89 12.49
N ALA A 161 -9.72 38.52 11.22
CA ALA A 161 -8.60 38.05 10.42
C ALA A 161 -7.51 39.13 10.21
N SER A 162 -7.89 40.41 10.19
CA SER A 162 -6.93 41.51 10.07
C SER A 162 -6.10 41.69 11.35
N ILE A 163 -6.72 41.54 12.52
CA ILE A 163 -6.02 41.57 13.82
C ILE A 163 -5.01 40.42 13.88
N LEU A 164 -5.44 39.19 13.55
CA LEU A 164 -4.53 38.03 13.49
C LEU A 164 -3.39 38.25 12.51
N LYS A 165 -3.67 38.79 11.32
CA LYS A 165 -2.65 39.06 10.31
C LYS A 165 -1.64 40.12 10.78
N ASN A 166 -2.09 41.13 11.51
CA ASN A 166 -1.20 42.13 12.10
C ASN A 166 -0.27 41.51 13.15
N HIS A 167 -0.79 40.64 14.02
CA HIS A 167 0.03 39.94 15.01
C HIS A 167 0.93 38.86 14.38
N GLU A 168 0.49 38.19 13.32
CA GLU A 168 1.32 37.29 12.50
C GLU A 168 2.53 38.04 11.94
N ARG A 169 2.37 39.28 11.48
CA ARG A 169 3.46 40.13 10.99
C ARG A 169 4.40 40.66 12.08
N ILE A 170 4.01 40.59 13.34
CA ILE A 170 4.91 40.89 14.46
C ILE A 170 5.81 39.68 14.74
N VAL A 171 5.23 38.48 14.82
CA VAL A 171 5.99 37.26 15.16
C VAL A 171 6.73 36.66 13.99
N GLY A 172 6.22 36.80 12.77
CA GLY A 172 6.75 36.17 11.56
C GLY A 172 8.24 36.46 11.32
N PRO A 173 8.67 37.72 11.26
CA PRO A 173 10.09 38.06 11.08
C PRO A 173 10.99 37.50 12.19
N VAL A 174 10.50 37.45 13.43
CA VAL A 174 11.25 36.88 14.55
C VAL A 174 11.38 35.36 14.45
N VAL A 175 10.34 34.67 13.96
CA VAL A 175 10.42 33.24 13.63
C VAL A 175 11.46 33.00 12.53
N GLU A 176 11.53 33.86 11.51
CA GLU A 176 12.56 33.77 10.45
C GLU A 176 13.97 33.92 11.04
N LEU A 177 14.18 34.90 11.93
CA LEU A 177 15.46 35.10 12.63
C LEU A 177 15.85 33.89 13.48
N VAL A 178 14.94 33.36 14.30
CA VAL A 178 15.19 32.15 15.10
C VAL A 178 15.51 30.95 14.21
N ALA A 179 14.81 30.80 13.08
CA ALA A 179 15.12 29.76 12.12
C ALA A 179 16.52 29.92 11.52
N GLN A 180 16.92 31.14 11.13
CA GLN A 180 18.25 31.44 10.59
C GLN A 180 19.36 31.21 11.63
N GLU A 181 19.17 31.65 12.88
CA GLU A 181 20.12 31.40 13.97
C GLU A 181 20.26 29.90 14.26
N SER A 182 19.15 29.16 14.24
CA SER A 182 19.19 27.70 14.38
C SER A 182 19.97 27.00 13.26
N CYS A 183 19.88 27.53 12.03
CA CYS A 183 20.60 27.03 10.86
C CYS A 183 22.10 27.32 10.96
N TYR A 184 22.46 28.53 11.38
CA TYR A 184 23.84 28.93 11.64
C TYR A 184 24.49 28.04 12.71
N ASN A 185 23.79 27.79 13.81
CA ASN A 185 24.27 26.88 14.86
C ASN A 185 24.39 25.44 14.36
N ALA A 186 23.46 24.96 13.53
CA ALA A 186 23.55 23.64 12.91
C ALA A 186 24.76 23.54 11.96
N ALA A 187 25.02 24.56 11.15
CA ALA A 187 26.17 24.61 10.24
C ALA A 187 27.51 24.61 10.98
N LYS A 188 27.62 25.27 12.14
CA LYS A 188 28.81 25.19 13.01
C LYS A 188 29.09 23.76 13.49
N VAL A 189 28.05 23.05 13.92
CA VAL A 189 28.18 21.66 14.36
C VAL A 189 28.53 20.77 13.18
N GLU A 190 27.90 20.97 12.01
CA GLU A 190 28.22 20.23 10.78
C GLU A 190 29.68 20.42 10.36
N ARG A 191 30.22 21.65 10.43
CA ARG A 191 31.65 21.92 10.18
C ARG A 191 32.53 21.06 11.07
N SER A 192 32.28 21.11 12.38
CA SER A 192 33.09 20.41 13.38
C SER A 192 33.01 18.89 13.20
N SER A 193 31.80 18.35 12.99
CA SER A 193 31.59 16.92 12.75
C SER A 193 32.19 16.44 11.42
N THR A 194 32.23 17.30 10.40
CA THR A 194 32.87 16.97 9.11
C THR A 194 34.38 16.84 9.25
N ILE A 195 35.02 17.73 10.02
CA ILE A 195 36.45 17.65 10.33
C ILE A 195 36.75 16.37 11.11
N GLU A 196 35.95 16.08 12.14
CA GLU A 196 36.12 14.89 13.00
C GLU A 196 35.95 13.58 12.20
N ASN A 197 34.97 13.53 11.30
CA ASN A 197 34.63 12.32 10.54
C ASN A 197 35.20 12.29 9.12
N LYS A 198 36.22 13.09 8.81
CA LYS A 198 36.77 13.25 7.44
C LYS A 198 37.16 11.92 6.78
N ASP A 199 37.73 10.99 7.55
CA ASP A 199 38.23 9.72 7.02
C ASP A 199 37.05 8.81 6.62
N ILE A 200 35.98 8.81 7.41
CA ILE A 200 34.72 8.10 7.11
C ILE A 200 34.07 8.70 5.86
N LEU A 201 34.04 10.03 5.76
CA LEU A 201 33.46 10.75 4.63
C LEU A 201 34.25 10.53 3.33
N LYS A 202 35.57 10.39 3.41
CA LYS A 202 36.43 10.14 2.24
C LYS A 202 36.05 8.82 1.54
N HIS A 203 35.63 7.80 2.29
CA HIS A 203 35.13 6.53 1.73
C HIS A 203 33.80 6.66 0.96
N MET A 204 33.06 7.76 1.13
CA MET A 204 31.81 8.02 0.39
C MET A 204 32.06 8.79 -0.92
N LEU A 205 33.30 9.21 -1.18
CA LEU A 205 33.69 9.95 -2.37
C LEU A 205 34.31 9.01 -3.42
N PRO A 206 34.21 9.35 -4.72
CA PRO A 206 34.89 8.63 -5.78
C PRO A 206 36.42 8.57 -5.56
N GLU A 207 37.04 7.46 -5.97
CA GLU A 207 38.49 7.22 -5.79
C GLU A 207 39.39 8.26 -6.47
N ASN A 208 38.90 8.96 -7.49
CA ASN A 208 39.64 9.96 -8.26
C ASN A 208 39.54 11.39 -7.69
N ILE A 209 39.03 11.56 -6.47
CA ILE A 209 38.93 12.86 -5.80
C ILE A 209 40.27 13.27 -5.16
N GLU A 210 40.56 14.58 -5.12
CA GLU A 210 41.76 15.12 -4.48
C GLU A 210 41.82 14.80 -2.97
N GLU A 211 43.02 14.59 -2.41
CA GLU A 211 43.15 14.18 -1.00
C GLU A 211 42.67 15.24 -0.01
N ASP A 212 42.88 16.51 -0.33
CA ASP A 212 42.46 17.68 0.44
C ASP A 212 41.04 18.15 0.07
N PHE A 213 40.29 17.37 -0.72
CA PHE A 213 38.95 17.74 -1.18
C PHE A 213 38.00 18.18 -0.07
N LEU A 214 38.03 17.50 1.09
CA LEU A 214 37.18 17.80 2.24
C LEU A 214 37.67 18.99 3.06
N LEU A 215 38.99 19.19 3.14
CA LEU A 215 39.65 20.19 3.97
C LEU A 215 40.63 20.95 3.09
N TYR A 216 40.13 22.00 2.45
CA TYR A 216 40.86 22.76 1.45
C TYR A 216 41.50 24.01 2.09
N PRO A 217 42.79 24.32 1.83
CA PRO A 217 43.44 25.50 2.40
C PRO A 217 42.76 26.80 1.94
N ASN A 218 42.43 27.70 2.87
CA ASN A 218 41.80 28.97 2.53
C ASN A 218 42.75 29.84 1.67
N PRO A 219 42.43 30.12 0.38
CA PRO A 219 43.33 30.83 -0.53
C PRO A 219 43.63 32.25 -0.07
N ILE A 220 42.65 32.91 0.57
CA ILE A 220 42.77 34.30 1.03
C ILE A 220 43.73 34.37 2.22
N GLN A 221 43.60 33.46 3.19
CA GLN A 221 44.47 33.45 4.37
C GLN A 221 45.92 33.07 4.01
N LYS A 222 46.11 32.26 2.98
CA LYS A 222 47.44 31.95 2.41
C LYS A 222 48.12 33.19 1.80
N ILE A 223 47.35 34.12 1.22
CA ILE A 223 47.88 35.40 0.69
C ILE A 223 48.38 36.31 1.83
N TYR A 224 47.74 36.24 3.00
CA TYR A 224 48.10 37.06 4.16
C TYR A 224 49.17 36.44 5.09
N ASN A 225 49.81 35.34 4.71
CA ASN A 225 50.84 34.63 5.51
C ASN A 225 50.41 34.38 6.97
N ILE A 226 49.15 33.99 7.18
CA ILE A 226 48.66 33.59 8.50
C ILE A 226 49.20 32.18 8.81
N ASP A 227 49.88 32.00 9.94
CA ASP A 227 50.31 30.69 10.43
C ASP A 227 49.08 29.82 10.77
N ASN A 228 49.00 28.61 10.20
CA ASN A 228 47.85 27.68 10.31
C ASN A 228 46.49 28.30 9.91
N PRO A 229 46.26 28.57 8.60
CA PRO A 229 44.98 29.08 8.14
C PRO A 229 43.86 28.06 8.39
N ASP A 230 42.71 28.55 8.89
CA ASP A 230 41.52 27.75 9.09
C ASP A 230 41.05 27.22 7.71
N PRO A 231 40.87 25.90 7.53
CA PRO A 231 40.53 25.36 6.23
C PRO A 231 39.08 25.67 5.85
N ILE A 232 38.84 25.78 4.55
CA ILE A 232 37.50 25.68 3.98
C ILE A 232 37.07 24.22 4.09
N VAL A 233 35.89 23.99 4.67
CA VAL A 233 35.38 22.63 4.92
C VAL A 233 34.27 22.32 3.93
N ARG A 234 34.45 21.25 3.15
CA ARG A 234 33.45 20.77 2.20
C ARG A 234 32.52 19.76 2.86
N ILE A 235 31.27 20.19 3.11
CA ILE A 235 30.25 19.41 3.80
C ILE A 235 29.38 18.59 2.86
N PHE A 236 28.69 17.60 3.42
CA PHE A 236 27.74 16.74 2.70
C PHE A 236 26.34 17.21 3.02
N VAL A 237 25.57 17.59 2.00
CA VAL A 237 24.22 18.12 2.19
C VAL A 237 23.21 17.36 1.37
N SER A 238 22.03 17.15 1.94
CA SER A 238 20.87 16.68 1.20
C SER A 238 19.93 17.83 0.85
N PHE A 239 19.40 17.80 -0.37
CA PHE A 239 18.53 18.83 -0.94
C PHE A 239 17.27 18.20 -1.54
N ASP A 240 16.14 18.85 -1.30
CA ASP A 240 14.85 18.59 -1.93
C ASP A 240 13.99 19.85 -1.82
N MET A 241 13.09 20.06 -2.79
CA MET A 241 12.13 21.17 -2.80
C MET A 241 10.71 20.67 -2.61
N GLY A 242 10.04 21.21 -1.59
CA GLY A 242 8.62 20.98 -1.37
C GLY A 242 7.74 22.01 -2.09
N TRP A 243 6.54 21.57 -2.46
CA TRP A 243 5.56 22.40 -3.18
C TRP A 243 4.27 22.59 -2.40
N SER A 244 3.72 23.81 -2.43
CA SER A 244 2.44 24.13 -1.79
C SER A 244 1.23 23.49 -2.49
N GLN A 245 1.32 23.24 -3.80
CA GLN A 245 0.28 22.55 -4.58
C GLN A 245 0.54 21.04 -4.66
N ARG A 246 -0.53 20.23 -4.69
CA ARG A 246 -0.41 18.80 -5.05
C ARG A 246 -0.27 18.67 -6.57
N GLY A 247 0.79 18.01 -7.04
CA GLY A 247 0.87 17.62 -8.45
C GLY A 247 -0.23 16.61 -8.77
N ASN A 248 -0.98 16.84 -9.84
CA ASN A 248 -2.00 15.91 -10.35
C ASN A 248 -1.46 15.06 -11.52
N GLY A 249 -0.14 15.05 -11.74
CA GLY A 249 0.53 14.34 -12.84
C GLY A 249 0.48 15.06 -14.19
N TYR A 250 -0.38 16.07 -14.36
CA TYR A 250 -0.59 16.77 -15.64
C TYR A 250 -0.27 18.28 -15.57
N SER A 251 -0.32 18.89 -14.39
CA SER A 251 -0.03 20.31 -14.17
C SER A 251 0.98 20.49 -13.03
N TYR A 252 2.08 21.17 -13.37
CA TYR A 252 3.18 21.54 -12.47
C TYR A 252 3.29 23.06 -12.42
N ASP A 253 2.35 23.71 -11.75
CA ASP A 253 2.24 25.18 -11.73
C ASP A 253 2.06 25.74 -10.31
N SER A 254 2.88 25.26 -9.36
CA SER A 254 2.82 25.77 -8.00
C SER A 254 3.20 27.26 -7.94
N LEU A 255 2.51 28.01 -7.07
CA LEU A 255 2.80 29.42 -6.83
C LEU A 255 3.97 29.62 -5.85
N ASN A 256 4.31 28.59 -5.08
CA ASN A 256 5.40 28.62 -4.12
C ASN A 256 6.07 27.25 -4.04
N GLY A 257 7.39 27.25 -3.92
CA GLY A 257 8.14 26.13 -3.38
C GLY A 257 9.10 26.57 -2.27
N TYR A 258 9.43 25.62 -1.42
CA TYR A 258 10.27 25.80 -0.24
C TYR A 258 11.41 24.78 -0.28
N CYS A 259 12.63 25.28 -0.14
CA CYS A 259 13.89 24.55 -0.32
C CYS A 259 14.70 24.59 0.97
N ALA A 260 15.37 23.49 1.31
CA ALA A 260 16.30 23.44 2.42
C ALA A 260 17.47 22.51 2.10
N ILE A 261 18.65 22.88 2.58
CA ILE A 261 19.81 21.98 2.65
C ILE A 261 19.94 21.44 4.07
N ILE A 262 20.13 20.14 4.20
CA ILE A 262 20.25 19.45 5.48
C ILE A 262 21.63 18.78 5.55
N GLY A 263 22.35 19.01 6.65
CA GLY A 263 23.66 18.41 6.87
C GLY A 263 23.56 16.92 7.13
N MET A 264 24.42 16.14 6.48
CA MET A 264 24.41 14.68 6.61
C MET A 264 24.82 14.22 8.02
N GLN A 265 25.78 14.92 8.66
CA GLN A 265 26.28 14.55 9.99
C GLN A 265 25.28 14.92 11.09
N THR A 266 24.72 16.13 11.04
CA THR A 266 23.81 16.64 12.06
C THR A 266 22.35 16.22 11.85
N GLY A 267 21.93 15.98 10.60
CA GLY A 267 20.53 15.78 10.23
C GLY A 267 19.64 17.03 10.44
N LYS A 268 20.27 18.21 10.57
CA LYS A 268 19.64 19.52 10.80
C LYS A 268 19.68 20.38 9.54
N VAL A 269 18.75 21.33 9.43
CA VAL A 269 18.72 22.31 8.33
C VAL A 269 19.88 23.28 8.52
N LEU A 270 20.70 23.43 7.49
CA LEU A 270 21.88 24.33 7.50
C LEU A 270 21.58 25.68 6.86
N ASP A 271 20.66 25.69 5.89
CA ASP A 271 20.10 26.89 5.28
C ASP A 271 18.79 26.55 4.54
N PHE A 272 17.94 27.55 4.32
CA PHE A 272 16.62 27.38 3.70
C PHE A 272 16.19 28.60 2.88
N CYS A 273 15.38 28.36 1.85
CA CYS A 273 14.87 29.39 0.96
C CYS A 273 13.42 29.15 0.55
N ASN A 274 12.76 30.21 0.09
CA ASN A 274 11.49 30.11 -0.61
C ASN A 274 11.59 30.71 -2.01
N ARG A 275 10.80 30.16 -2.92
CA ARG A 275 10.53 30.70 -4.24
C ARG A 275 9.05 30.93 -4.41
N ASN A 276 8.68 32.19 -4.58
CA ASN A 276 7.31 32.66 -4.63
C ASN A 276 7.07 33.36 -5.98
N ARG A 277 6.07 32.87 -6.70
CA ARG A 277 5.63 33.38 -8.01
C ARG A 277 4.40 34.28 -7.94
N LYS A 278 3.82 34.45 -6.74
CA LYS A 278 2.60 35.22 -6.55
C LYS A 278 2.62 36.04 -5.27
N CYS A 279 2.24 37.31 -5.39
CA CYS A 279 1.91 38.17 -4.25
C CYS A 279 0.54 38.80 -4.46
N ARG A 280 -0.38 38.55 -3.52
CA ARG A 280 -1.75 39.07 -3.60
C ARG A 280 -1.79 40.60 -3.53
N GLN A 281 -0.95 41.22 -2.71
CA GLN A 281 -0.95 42.68 -2.58
C GLN A 281 -0.41 43.36 -3.86
N CYS A 282 0.58 42.75 -4.54
CA CYS A 282 1.02 43.22 -5.86
C CYS A 282 -0.13 43.17 -6.88
N ASP A 283 -0.93 42.10 -6.91
CA ASP A 283 -2.08 42.03 -7.82
C ASP A 283 -3.10 43.13 -7.51
N VAL A 284 -3.36 43.39 -6.23
CA VAL A 284 -4.28 44.45 -5.79
C VAL A 284 -3.74 45.82 -6.21
N ASN A 285 -2.46 46.09 -5.99
CA ASN A 285 -1.82 47.37 -6.38
C ASN A 285 -1.93 47.59 -7.91
N LYS A 286 -1.71 46.55 -8.72
CA LYS A 286 -1.87 46.60 -10.19
C LYS A 286 -3.29 46.95 -10.64
N VAL A 287 -4.31 46.53 -9.90
CA VAL A 287 -5.72 46.78 -10.24
C VAL A 287 -6.19 48.14 -9.76
N LEU A 288 -5.79 48.56 -8.56
CA LEU A 288 -6.34 49.75 -7.92
C LEU A 288 -5.56 51.04 -8.23
N GLY A 289 -4.28 50.97 -8.58
CA GLY A 289 -3.46 52.14 -8.94
C GLY A 289 -2.48 52.58 -7.85
N PRO A 290 -2.91 52.97 -6.63
CA PRO A 290 -1.97 53.37 -5.59
C PRO A 290 -1.25 52.15 -5.02
N GLU A 291 0.08 52.18 -5.07
CA GLU A 291 0.91 51.12 -4.51
C GLU A 291 0.90 51.18 -2.98
N LYS A 292 0.15 50.27 -2.35
CA LYS A 292 0.31 50.03 -0.92
C LYS A 292 1.66 49.32 -0.69
N VAL A 293 2.56 50.00 0.03
CA VAL A 293 3.82 49.42 0.51
C VAL A 293 3.51 48.19 1.37
N HIS A 294 4.22 47.10 1.11
CA HIS A 294 4.05 45.83 1.81
C HIS A 294 5.32 45.00 1.76
N ASP A 295 5.43 44.03 2.66
CA ASP A 295 6.45 42.99 2.61
C ASP A 295 6.17 42.04 1.43
N CYS A 296 6.79 42.34 0.28
CA CYS A 296 6.61 41.58 -0.94
C CYS A 296 7.59 40.42 -0.99
N ARG A 297 7.07 39.19 -0.90
CA ARG A 297 7.89 37.96 -1.02
C ARG A 297 8.00 37.43 -2.44
N LEU A 298 7.51 38.14 -3.45
CA LEU A 298 7.61 37.73 -4.86
C LEU A 298 9.07 37.77 -5.32
N ASN A 299 9.65 36.61 -5.63
CA ASN A 299 11.07 36.50 -6.01
C ASN A 299 11.34 35.52 -7.15
N SER A 300 10.32 34.80 -7.65
CA SER A 300 10.45 33.87 -8.76
C SER A 300 9.58 34.31 -9.94
N PHE A 301 10.21 34.53 -11.10
CA PHE A 301 9.55 34.98 -12.33
C PHE A 301 9.51 33.91 -13.42
N SER A 302 10.15 32.76 -13.19
CA SER A 302 10.17 31.61 -14.09
C SER A 302 8.96 30.69 -13.89
N SER A 303 8.91 29.59 -14.66
CA SER A 303 7.95 28.50 -14.43
C SER A 303 8.19 27.82 -13.08
N ALA A 304 7.18 27.13 -12.56
CA ALA A 304 7.32 26.42 -11.29
C ALA A 304 8.43 25.37 -11.32
N LYS A 305 8.63 24.68 -12.46
CA LYS A 305 9.67 23.65 -12.64
C LYS A 305 11.10 24.18 -12.48
N ALA A 306 11.32 25.49 -12.71
CA ALA A 306 12.63 26.10 -12.60
C ALA A 306 12.99 26.51 -11.16
N MET A 307 12.00 26.61 -10.27
CA MET A 307 12.22 27.11 -8.90
C MET A 307 13.12 26.20 -8.06
N GLU A 308 13.15 24.89 -8.37
CA GLU A 308 13.99 23.94 -7.62
C GLU A 308 15.47 24.18 -7.90
N ALA A 309 15.85 24.26 -9.18
CA ALA A 309 17.23 24.54 -9.56
C ALA A 309 17.69 25.91 -9.07
N ASP A 310 16.81 26.92 -9.15
CA ASP A 310 17.08 28.28 -8.65
C ASP A 310 17.24 28.33 -7.12
N GLY A 311 16.41 27.57 -6.39
CA GLY A 311 16.56 27.39 -4.94
C GLY A 311 17.83 26.64 -4.56
N ALA A 312 18.24 25.64 -5.36
CA ALA A 312 19.47 24.90 -5.13
C ALA A 312 20.72 25.79 -5.30
N VAL A 313 20.76 26.62 -6.35
CA VAL A 313 21.83 27.60 -6.56
C VAL A 313 21.94 28.56 -5.39
N GLU A 314 20.82 29.05 -4.89
CA GLU A 314 20.81 29.98 -3.75
C GLU A 314 21.41 29.38 -2.49
N LEU A 315 20.98 28.17 -2.11
CA LEU A 315 21.47 27.53 -0.88
C LEU A 315 22.91 27.02 -0.97
N VAL A 316 23.37 26.66 -2.17
CA VAL A 316 24.72 26.10 -2.35
C VAL A 316 25.75 27.18 -2.68
N THR A 317 25.37 28.18 -3.49
CA THR A 317 26.30 29.20 -4.01
C THR A 317 26.18 30.53 -3.28
N ASN A 318 24.96 30.92 -2.90
CA ASN A 318 24.69 32.26 -2.36
C ASN A 318 24.49 32.28 -0.84
N SER A 319 24.44 31.12 -0.18
CA SER A 319 24.23 31.02 1.27
C SER A 319 25.20 31.90 2.06
N THR A 320 24.64 32.85 2.80
CA THR A 320 25.41 33.72 3.71
C THR A 320 25.89 32.93 4.92
N ILE A 321 25.10 31.95 5.39
CA ILE A 321 25.45 31.09 6.53
C ILE A 321 26.69 30.27 6.22
N LEU A 322 26.71 29.58 5.07
CA LEU A 322 27.85 28.74 4.69
C LEU A 322 29.12 29.58 4.50
N LYS A 323 29.02 30.71 3.78
CA LYS A 323 30.16 31.62 3.55
C LYS A 323 30.74 32.18 4.84
N THR A 324 29.90 32.52 5.82
CA THR A 324 30.35 33.07 7.12
C THR A 324 31.12 32.04 7.97
N LEU A 325 30.95 30.75 7.67
CA LEU A 325 31.56 29.64 8.39
C LEU A 325 32.66 28.92 7.59
N ASP A 326 33.10 29.53 6.47
CA ASP A 326 34.04 28.92 5.52
C ASP A 326 33.63 27.50 5.11
N LEU A 327 32.34 27.32 4.82
CA LEU A 327 31.74 26.08 4.35
C LEU A 327 31.45 26.12 2.86
N GLU A 328 31.78 25.02 2.19
CA GLU A 328 31.37 24.73 0.80
C GLU A 328 30.61 23.41 0.77
N VAL A 329 29.78 23.18 -0.26
CA VAL A 329 29.12 21.88 -0.43
C VAL A 329 30.04 20.97 -1.24
N GLY A 330 30.62 19.95 -0.61
CA GLY A 330 31.45 18.95 -1.32
C GLY A 330 30.62 17.87 -1.98
N ALA A 331 29.60 17.37 -1.27
CA ALA A 331 28.71 16.33 -1.78
C ALA A 331 27.25 16.80 -1.73
N PHE A 332 26.59 16.72 -2.87
CA PHE A 332 25.19 17.10 -3.05
C PHE A 332 24.33 15.84 -3.18
N ILE A 333 23.55 15.54 -2.15
CA ILE A 333 22.65 14.38 -2.07
C ILE A 333 21.26 14.83 -2.48
N GLY A 334 20.64 14.12 -3.41
CA GLY A 334 19.27 14.41 -3.82
C GLY A 334 18.80 13.45 -4.90
N ASP A 335 17.66 13.76 -5.49
CA ASP A 335 17.06 12.93 -6.53
C ASP A 335 17.96 12.84 -7.78
N ASN A 336 17.55 11.97 -8.71
CA ASN A 336 18.26 11.75 -9.97
C ASN A 336 18.00 12.83 -11.03
N ASP A 337 17.35 13.93 -10.64
CA ASP A 337 17.13 15.09 -11.50
C ASP A 337 18.41 15.91 -11.64
N SER A 338 18.82 16.12 -12.90
CA SER A 338 20.10 16.76 -13.21
C SER A 338 20.05 18.28 -13.27
N SER A 339 18.85 18.89 -13.24
CA SER A 339 18.65 20.34 -13.39
C SER A 339 19.33 21.14 -12.27
N SER A 340 19.13 20.73 -11.02
CA SER A 340 19.66 21.42 -9.84
C SER A 340 21.18 21.38 -9.79
N ILE A 341 21.79 20.20 -9.99
CA ILE A 341 23.25 20.06 -10.00
C ILE A 341 23.88 20.78 -11.20
N ALA A 342 23.26 20.73 -12.38
CA ALA A 342 23.76 21.43 -13.56
C ALA A 342 23.69 22.96 -13.39
N ALA A 343 22.66 23.46 -12.71
CA ALA A 343 22.56 24.89 -12.39
C ALA A 343 23.62 25.31 -11.36
N ILE A 344 23.85 24.51 -10.32
CA ILE A 344 24.90 24.74 -9.32
C ILE A 344 26.28 24.79 -9.98
N GLN A 345 26.63 23.77 -10.78
CA GLN A 345 27.95 23.65 -11.44
C GLN A 345 28.27 24.83 -12.36
N LYS A 346 27.26 25.50 -12.93
CA LYS A 346 27.46 26.72 -13.74
C LYS A 346 27.81 27.96 -12.92
N ASN A 347 27.53 27.96 -11.61
CA ASN A 347 27.68 29.12 -10.73
C ASN A 347 28.83 28.97 -9.71
N ILE A 348 29.54 27.85 -9.73
CA ILE A 348 30.69 27.60 -8.83
C ILE A 348 31.95 27.33 -9.65
N ASN A 349 33.10 27.52 -9.01
CA ASN A 349 34.43 27.29 -9.58
C ASN A 349 35.14 26.06 -8.98
N TYR A 350 34.43 25.23 -8.22
CA TYR A 350 34.95 24.01 -7.59
C TYR A 350 34.07 22.81 -7.91
N THR A 351 34.61 21.61 -7.70
CA THR A 351 33.92 20.35 -8.00
C THR A 351 32.96 19.97 -6.87
N ILE A 352 31.73 19.60 -7.23
CA ILE A 352 30.75 18.99 -6.33
C ILE A 352 30.47 17.55 -6.77
N VAL A 353 30.56 16.62 -5.82
CA VAL A 353 30.20 15.23 -6.01
C VAL A 353 28.69 15.08 -5.89
N LYS A 354 28.02 14.66 -6.97
CA LYS A 354 26.59 14.35 -6.96
C LYS A 354 26.38 12.93 -6.41
N LEU A 355 25.70 12.84 -5.28
CA LEU A 355 25.22 11.58 -4.72
C LEU A 355 23.70 11.45 -4.96
N SER A 356 23.29 10.31 -5.47
CA SER A 356 21.91 9.98 -5.78
C SER A 356 21.21 9.40 -4.57
N ASP A 357 20.00 9.87 -4.27
CA ASP A 357 19.17 9.28 -3.22
C ASP A 357 18.84 7.81 -3.53
N MET A 358 19.11 6.93 -2.57
CA MET A 358 18.96 5.50 -2.73
C MET A 358 17.51 5.08 -2.96
N ASN A 359 16.55 5.75 -2.32
CA ASN A 359 15.14 5.42 -2.46
C ASN A 359 14.63 5.77 -3.87
N HIS A 360 14.97 6.96 -4.37
CA HIS A 360 14.64 7.40 -5.72
C HIS A 360 15.35 6.58 -6.79
N THR A 361 16.60 6.20 -6.55
CA THR A 361 17.34 5.29 -7.45
C THR A 361 16.66 3.93 -7.52
N THR A 362 16.30 3.34 -6.38
CA THR A 362 15.58 2.04 -6.34
C THR A 362 14.21 2.10 -7.02
N LYS A 363 13.47 3.22 -6.86
CA LYS A 363 12.22 3.47 -7.60
C LYS A 363 12.46 3.56 -9.10
N GLY A 364 13.53 4.25 -9.51
CA GLY A 364 13.96 4.38 -10.91
C GLY A 364 14.26 3.02 -11.55
N VAL A 365 14.99 2.15 -10.84
CA VAL A 365 15.23 0.76 -11.27
C VAL A 365 13.92 0.02 -11.46
N GLY A 366 12.99 0.12 -10.50
CA GLY A 366 11.66 -0.51 -10.62
C GLY A 366 10.88 -0.02 -11.83
N LYS A 367 10.91 1.30 -12.11
CA LYS A 367 10.26 1.88 -13.30
C LYS A 367 10.85 1.33 -14.59
N ALA A 368 12.19 1.27 -14.70
CA ALA A 368 12.86 0.73 -15.88
C ALA A 368 12.48 -0.75 -16.12
N LEU A 369 12.40 -1.55 -15.06
CA LEU A 369 11.95 -2.95 -15.14
C LEU A 369 10.47 -3.08 -15.54
N HIS A 370 9.59 -2.22 -15.01
CA HIS A 370 8.18 -2.17 -15.45
C HIS A 370 8.05 -1.76 -16.92
N ASP A 371 8.91 -0.86 -17.41
CA ASP A 371 8.91 -0.45 -18.81
C ASP A 371 9.35 -1.60 -19.74
N LEU A 372 10.30 -2.46 -19.32
CA LEU A 372 10.62 -3.71 -20.04
C LEU A 372 9.42 -4.68 -20.08
N HIS A 373 8.72 -4.83 -18.95
CA HIS A 373 7.59 -5.76 -18.84
C HIS A 373 6.39 -5.38 -19.73
N LYS A 374 6.22 -4.10 -20.06
CA LYS A 374 5.09 -3.62 -20.89
C LYS A 374 5.10 -4.16 -22.32
N SER A 375 6.27 -4.54 -22.85
CA SER A 375 6.43 -4.94 -24.24
C SER A 375 6.86 -6.39 -24.37
N LYS A 376 6.12 -7.16 -25.17
CA LYS A 376 6.49 -8.54 -25.54
C LYS A 376 7.76 -8.64 -26.39
N LEU A 377 8.28 -7.52 -26.88
CA LEU A 377 9.58 -7.50 -27.58
C LEU A 377 10.75 -7.57 -26.58
N THR A 378 10.56 -7.02 -25.37
CA THR A 378 11.61 -6.92 -24.34
C THR A 378 11.46 -7.94 -23.22
N ASP A 379 10.23 -8.41 -22.98
CA ASP A 379 9.91 -9.52 -22.06
C ASP A 379 8.90 -10.47 -22.74
N PRO A 380 9.36 -11.34 -23.66
CA PRO A 380 8.47 -12.17 -24.49
C PRO A 380 7.58 -13.12 -23.69
N ASP A 381 8.15 -13.71 -22.66
CA ASP A 381 7.49 -14.69 -21.79
C ASP A 381 6.82 -14.05 -20.56
N GLN A 382 6.91 -12.72 -20.43
CA GLN A 382 6.36 -11.93 -19.33
C GLN A 382 6.86 -12.39 -17.95
N GLU A 383 8.15 -12.75 -17.85
CA GLU A 383 8.76 -13.28 -16.62
C GLU A 383 8.96 -12.18 -15.55
N LEU A 384 8.96 -10.89 -15.93
CA LEU A 384 9.04 -9.74 -15.02
C LEU A 384 7.71 -9.45 -14.32
N SER A 385 7.19 -10.45 -13.60
CA SER A 385 6.06 -10.25 -12.68
C SER A 385 6.35 -9.14 -11.64
N ASN A 386 5.30 -8.60 -11.03
CA ASN A 386 5.45 -7.60 -9.96
C ASN A 386 6.37 -8.08 -8.82
N ASP A 387 6.38 -9.38 -8.50
CA ASP A 387 7.21 -9.92 -7.42
C ASP A 387 8.65 -10.19 -7.87
N THR A 388 8.85 -10.56 -9.15
CA THR A 388 10.16 -10.59 -9.81
C THR A 388 10.81 -9.21 -9.78
N ILE A 389 10.08 -8.16 -10.15
CA ILE A 389 10.57 -6.77 -10.14
C ILE A 389 10.95 -6.36 -8.71
N LYS A 390 10.10 -6.62 -7.72
CA LYS A 390 10.42 -6.36 -6.30
C LYS A 390 11.64 -7.16 -5.82
N HIS A 391 11.86 -8.37 -6.33
CA HIS A 391 13.05 -9.15 -6.02
C HIS A 391 14.31 -8.50 -6.58
N LEU A 392 14.30 -8.12 -7.86
CA LEU A 392 15.41 -7.40 -8.49
C LEU A 392 15.74 -6.07 -7.79
N GLN A 393 14.73 -5.29 -7.39
CA GLN A 393 14.92 -4.09 -6.58
C GLN A 393 15.60 -4.38 -5.23
N ARG A 394 15.26 -5.51 -4.59
CA ARG A 394 15.91 -5.96 -3.35
C ARG A 394 17.36 -6.36 -3.60
N CYS A 395 17.64 -7.11 -4.66
CA CYS A 395 19.00 -7.48 -5.06
C CYS A 395 19.86 -6.23 -5.29
N PHE A 396 19.34 -5.24 -6.04
CA PHE A 396 20.00 -3.95 -6.21
C PHE A 396 20.27 -3.25 -4.88
N THR A 397 19.26 -3.15 -4.00
CA THR A 397 19.42 -2.49 -2.70
C THR A 397 20.48 -3.21 -1.83
N TYR A 398 20.52 -4.54 -1.85
CA TYR A 398 21.51 -5.32 -1.12
C TYR A 398 22.90 -5.19 -1.72
N ALA A 399 23.04 -5.24 -3.04
CA ALA A 399 24.30 -5.05 -3.74
C ALA A 399 24.96 -3.72 -3.36
N VAL A 400 24.18 -2.64 -3.22
CA VAL A 400 24.71 -1.36 -2.78
C VAL A 400 24.95 -1.32 -1.27
N LYS A 401 23.95 -1.65 -0.44
CA LYS A 401 24.06 -1.48 1.03
C LYS A 401 25.08 -2.39 1.71
N GLN A 402 25.40 -3.54 1.14
CA GLN A 402 26.42 -4.44 1.70
C GLN A 402 27.85 -4.05 1.33
N ASN A 403 27.99 -3.23 0.28
CA ASN A 403 29.28 -2.75 -0.23
C ASN A 403 29.37 -1.22 -0.11
N ASP A 404 28.70 -0.63 0.89
CA ASP A 404 28.58 0.82 1.07
C ASP A 404 29.97 1.48 1.18
N GLY A 405 30.24 2.46 0.32
CA GLY A 405 31.54 3.13 0.21
C GLY A 405 32.64 2.37 -0.57
N ASP A 406 32.40 1.12 -0.99
CA ASP A 406 33.32 0.36 -1.83
C ASP A 406 32.84 0.35 -3.28
N HIS A 407 33.28 1.37 -4.03
CA HIS A 407 32.84 1.64 -5.41
C HIS A 407 33.02 0.43 -6.33
N ALA A 408 34.19 -0.22 -6.28
CA ALA A 408 34.51 -1.38 -7.12
C ALA A 408 33.61 -2.58 -6.80
N LYS A 409 33.39 -2.87 -5.50
CA LYS A 409 32.49 -3.98 -5.11
C LYS A 409 31.04 -3.69 -5.46
N VAL A 410 30.55 -2.45 -5.32
CA VAL A 410 29.19 -2.07 -5.74
C VAL A 410 29.03 -2.28 -7.24
N GLN A 411 29.99 -1.79 -8.04
CA GLN A 411 29.99 -1.94 -9.50
C GLN A 411 29.88 -3.42 -9.90
N ALA A 412 30.76 -4.26 -9.36
CA ALA A 412 30.79 -5.70 -9.64
C ALA A 412 29.48 -6.38 -9.18
N ALA A 413 28.98 -6.06 -7.98
CA ALA A 413 27.77 -6.67 -7.44
C ALA A 413 26.53 -6.34 -8.28
N ILE A 414 26.40 -5.11 -8.78
CA ILE A 414 25.27 -4.69 -9.62
C ILE A 414 25.33 -5.36 -10.99
N TYR A 415 26.50 -5.40 -11.61
CA TYR A 415 26.70 -6.07 -12.89
C TYR A 415 26.30 -7.56 -12.84
N ASN A 416 26.51 -8.20 -11.69
CA ASN A 416 26.21 -9.62 -11.49
C ASN A 416 24.73 -9.93 -11.19
N ILE A 417 23.84 -8.95 -11.03
CA ILE A 417 22.41 -9.17 -10.71
C ILE A 417 21.67 -9.99 -11.79
N PRO A 418 21.82 -9.72 -13.11
CA PRO A 418 21.24 -10.54 -14.17
C PRO A 418 21.72 -11.98 -14.11
N PHE A 419 23.02 -12.21 -13.95
CA PHE A 419 23.60 -13.55 -13.84
C PHE A 419 23.02 -14.32 -12.64
N HIS A 420 22.86 -13.66 -11.50
CA HIS A 420 22.26 -14.24 -10.30
C HIS A 420 20.84 -14.79 -10.55
N VAL A 421 19.96 -14.02 -11.19
CA VAL A 421 18.57 -14.44 -11.43
C VAL A 421 18.43 -15.47 -12.56
N TYR A 422 19.50 -15.74 -13.31
CA TYR A 422 19.59 -16.83 -14.29
C TYR A 422 20.35 -18.06 -13.77
N GLY A 423 20.65 -18.11 -12.46
CA GLY A 423 21.28 -19.27 -11.83
C GLY A 423 22.81 -19.31 -11.98
N MET A 424 23.44 -18.21 -12.39
CA MET A 424 24.89 -18.10 -12.53
C MET A 424 25.47 -17.37 -11.32
N HIS A 425 25.96 -18.13 -10.34
CA HIS A 425 26.32 -17.62 -9.03
C HIS A 425 27.84 -17.44 -8.80
N ASN A 426 28.66 -17.73 -9.80
CA ASN A 426 30.14 -17.74 -9.68
C ASN A 426 30.74 -16.43 -9.18
N ASN A 427 30.13 -15.30 -9.53
CA ASN A 427 30.59 -13.96 -9.17
C ASN A 427 29.62 -13.24 -8.21
N CYS A 428 28.71 -13.98 -7.60
CA CYS A 428 27.83 -13.42 -6.59
C CYS A 428 28.65 -13.07 -5.34
N GLY A 429 28.54 -11.82 -4.87
CA GLY A 429 29.13 -11.39 -3.59
C GLY A 429 28.37 -11.96 -2.38
N THR A 430 28.67 -11.45 -1.18
CA THR A 430 28.04 -11.85 0.10
C THR A 430 26.53 -11.65 0.17
N TRP A 431 25.94 -10.92 -0.80
CA TRP A 431 24.51 -10.69 -0.88
C TRP A 431 23.73 -11.88 -1.44
N CYS A 432 24.41 -12.82 -2.10
CA CYS A 432 23.81 -14.06 -2.55
C CYS A 432 23.71 -15.08 -1.42
N LYS A 433 22.56 -15.76 -1.33
CA LYS A 433 22.27 -16.75 -0.29
C LYS A 433 22.33 -18.19 -0.78
N GLU A 434 22.74 -18.42 -2.02
CA GLU A 434 22.91 -19.78 -2.50
C GLU A 434 24.05 -20.45 -1.71
N GLY A 435 23.78 -21.64 -1.13
CA GLY A 435 24.74 -22.38 -0.30
C GLY A 435 24.76 -22.08 1.20
N THR A 436 24.08 -21.05 1.71
CA THR A 436 24.03 -20.75 3.17
C THR A 436 22.80 -21.31 3.91
N THR A 437 21.80 -21.77 3.16
CA THR A 437 20.60 -22.43 3.70
C THR A 437 20.23 -23.58 2.78
N GLU A 438 19.96 -24.77 3.32
CA GLU A 438 19.67 -26.03 2.58
C GLU A 438 18.44 -25.98 1.63
N ASN A 439 17.79 -24.83 1.43
CA ASN A 439 16.52 -24.70 0.69
C ASN A 439 16.36 -23.35 -0.09
N TYR A 440 17.42 -22.78 -0.66
CA TYR A 440 17.28 -21.55 -1.46
C TYR A 440 16.63 -21.83 -2.85
N SER A 441 15.35 -21.52 -3.01
CA SER A 441 14.66 -21.45 -4.33
C SER A 441 14.59 -20.00 -4.80
N GLY A 442 15.68 -19.48 -5.38
CA GLY A 442 15.73 -18.13 -5.96
C GLY A 442 14.82 -17.96 -7.19
N VAL A 443 14.60 -16.71 -7.59
CA VAL A 443 13.98 -16.40 -8.89
C VAL A 443 14.89 -16.95 -9.99
N ARG A 444 14.33 -17.76 -10.90
CA ARG A 444 15.05 -18.34 -12.04
C ARG A 444 14.36 -17.96 -13.35
N LEU A 445 14.90 -16.92 -13.97
CA LEU A 445 14.51 -16.46 -15.30
C LEU A 445 15.16 -17.35 -16.36
N LYS A 446 14.56 -17.42 -17.56
CA LYS A 446 15.00 -18.34 -18.62
C LYS A 446 15.11 -17.68 -19.98
N ASN A 447 14.33 -16.64 -20.24
CA ASN A 447 14.28 -16.03 -21.56
C ASN A 447 15.59 -15.27 -21.90
N GLU A 448 16.23 -15.60 -23.02
CA GLU A 448 17.51 -15.00 -23.45
C GLU A 448 17.38 -13.53 -23.85
N ILE A 449 16.28 -13.15 -24.51
CA ILE A 449 16.02 -11.75 -24.89
C ILE A 449 15.87 -10.89 -23.63
N LEU A 450 15.18 -11.40 -22.62
CA LEU A 450 15.06 -10.72 -21.32
C LEU A 450 16.43 -10.61 -20.63
N PHE A 451 17.30 -11.62 -20.76
CA PHE A 451 18.65 -11.60 -20.18
C PHE A 451 19.46 -10.43 -20.73
N ASP A 452 19.51 -10.29 -22.05
CA ASP A 452 20.26 -9.21 -22.72
C ASP A 452 19.73 -7.82 -22.32
N ASN A 453 18.42 -7.66 -22.22
CA ASN A 453 17.80 -6.41 -21.80
C ASN A 453 18.11 -6.08 -20.33
N LEU A 454 18.07 -7.09 -19.43
CA LEU A 454 18.46 -6.92 -18.03
C LEU A 454 19.95 -6.60 -17.92
N LEU A 455 20.82 -7.31 -18.65
CA LEU A 455 22.26 -7.08 -18.67
C LEU A 455 22.58 -5.65 -19.11
N ASN A 456 21.91 -5.14 -20.15
CA ASN A 456 22.08 -3.77 -20.62
C ASN A 456 21.70 -2.74 -19.54
N ILE A 457 20.57 -2.91 -18.86
CA ILE A 457 20.15 -2.02 -17.77
C ILE A 457 21.14 -2.05 -16.61
N PHE A 458 21.50 -3.25 -16.14
CA PHE A 458 22.37 -3.41 -14.97
C PHE A 458 23.82 -3.05 -15.27
N GLN A 459 24.30 -3.19 -16.51
CA GLN A 459 25.59 -2.62 -16.95
C GLN A 459 25.58 -1.10 -16.84
N LYS A 460 24.56 -0.42 -17.39
CA LYS A 460 24.45 1.05 -17.29
C LYS A 460 24.40 1.53 -15.83
N LEU A 461 23.72 0.79 -14.96
CA LEU A 461 23.68 1.07 -13.52
C LEU A 461 25.06 0.85 -12.89
N SER A 462 25.73 -0.24 -13.24
CA SER A 462 27.10 -0.57 -12.78
C SER A 462 28.09 0.54 -13.16
N ASP A 463 28.06 1.01 -14.42
CA ASP A 463 28.92 2.09 -14.91
C ASP A 463 28.68 3.43 -14.17
N CYS A 464 27.47 3.64 -13.66
CA CYS A 464 27.08 4.82 -12.90
C CYS A 464 27.12 4.62 -11.37
N SER A 465 27.67 3.50 -10.89
CA SER A 465 27.64 3.09 -9.47
C SER A 465 28.22 4.13 -8.52
N SER A 466 29.21 4.91 -8.96
CA SER A 466 29.83 5.98 -8.16
C SER A 466 28.83 7.02 -7.65
N LYS A 467 27.71 7.23 -8.34
CA LYS A 467 26.66 8.17 -7.93
C LYS A 467 25.88 7.70 -6.71
N PHE A 468 25.81 6.40 -6.43
CA PHE A 468 24.99 5.86 -5.35
C PHE A 468 25.70 4.80 -4.50
N ALA A 469 27.00 4.57 -4.71
CA ALA A 469 27.84 3.64 -3.94
C ALA A 469 27.85 3.97 -2.44
N ALA A 470 27.79 5.26 -2.10
CA ALA A 470 27.71 5.76 -0.73
C ALA A 470 26.31 5.62 -0.08
N ALA A 471 25.36 5.01 -0.80
CA ALA A 471 24.02 4.70 -0.34
C ALA A 471 23.28 5.84 0.38
N ALA A 472 23.53 7.07 -0.07
CA ALA A 472 23.09 8.32 0.53
C ALA A 472 21.57 8.50 0.42
N SER A 473 21.01 9.38 1.26
CA SER A 473 19.56 9.62 1.25
C SER A 473 19.14 11.06 1.56
N SER A 474 18.13 11.54 0.84
CA SER A 474 17.43 12.81 1.06
C SER A 474 16.20 12.67 1.98
N GLN A 475 16.04 11.53 2.68
CA GLN A 475 14.90 11.25 3.56
C GLN A 475 14.67 12.32 4.64
N ALA A 476 15.73 13.02 5.07
CA ALA A 476 15.62 14.11 6.02
C ALA A 476 14.82 15.30 5.44
N ASN A 477 14.99 15.60 4.15
CA ASN A 477 14.23 16.63 3.46
C ASN A 477 12.79 16.19 3.22
N GLU A 478 12.55 14.92 2.82
CA GLU A 478 11.18 14.38 2.73
C GLU A 478 10.44 14.51 4.08
N SER A 479 11.14 14.24 5.19
CA SER A 479 10.59 14.43 6.53
C SER A 479 10.28 15.89 6.84
N LEU A 480 11.14 16.83 6.43
CA LEU A 480 10.92 18.27 6.61
C LEU A 480 9.71 18.73 5.78
N ASN A 481 9.62 18.30 4.52
CA ASN A 481 8.52 18.60 3.61
C ASN A 481 7.18 18.05 4.14
N ASN A 482 7.20 16.87 4.78
CA ASN A 482 6.02 16.35 5.47
C ASN A 482 5.66 17.18 6.71
N SER A 483 6.64 17.63 7.50
CA SER A 483 6.39 18.55 8.61
C SER A 483 5.83 19.90 8.13
N MET A 484 6.27 20.41 6.98
CA MET A 484 5.71 21.63 6.40
C MET A 484 4.22 21.47 6.07
N CYS A 485 3.77 20.27 5.67
CA CYS A 485 2.36 20.00 5.41
C CYS A 485 1.46 20.11 6.66
N SER A 486 2.01 20.02 7.87
CA SER A 486 1.25 20.28 9.10
C SER A 486 1.07 21.78 9.36
N LYS A 487 2.09 22.60 9.07
CA LYS A 487 2.07 24.06 9.25
C LYS A 487 1.35 24.80 8.12
N ALA A 488 1.47 24.30 6.89
CA ALA A 488 0.81 24.84 5.71
C ALA A 488 0.13 23.72 4.92
N PRO A 489 -1.06 23.27 5.34
CA PRO A 489 -1.76 22.20 4.64
C PRO A 489 -2.07 22.59 3.20
N LYS A 490 -1.73 21.72 2.23
CA LYS A 490 -1.89 21.97 0.77
C LYS A 490 -3.33 22.28 0.30
N ARG A 491 -4.34 22.12 1.16
CA ARG A 491 -5.74 22.49 0.89
C ARG A 491 -6.02 23.98 1.12
N LEU A 492 -5.14 24.67 1.84
CA LEU A 492 -5.24 26.09 2.18
C LEU A 492 -4.18 26.86 1.41
N SER A 493 -4.53 28.05 0.94
CA SER A 493 -3.60 28.90 0.20
C SER A 493 -2.97 29.93 1.14
N TYR A 494 -1.70 29.70 1.50
CA TYR A 494 -0.84 30.68 2.17
C TYR A 494 0.20 31.31 1.23
N SER A 495 0.40 30.71 0.06
CA SER A 495 1.43 30.99 -0.95
C SER A 495 1.32 32.33 -1.69
N THR A 496 0.47 33.23 -1.23
CA THR A 496 0.24 34.55 -1.88
C THR A 496 0.57 35.72 -0.96
N SER A 497 1.17 35.43 0.20
CA SER A 497 1.58 36.39 1.23
C SER A 497 2.79 35.84 1.98
N GLU A 498 3.43 36.68 2.78
CA GLU A 498 4.53 36.35 3.69
C GLU A 498 4.23 35.22 4.70
N SER A 499 2.95 34.86 4.88
CA SER A 499 2.54 33.75 5.76
C SER A 499 3.17 32.41 5.39
N ILE A 500 3.41 32.14 4.09
CA ILE A 500 4.03 30.87 3.69
C ILE A 500 5.48 30.80 4.16
N ASP A 501 6.20 31.91 4.09
CA ASP A 501 7.59 32.04 4.54
C ASP A 501 7.70 31.85 6.05
N TYR A 502 6.84 32.51 6.83
CA TYR A 502 6.79 32.34 8.29
C TYR A 502 6.48 30.90 8.72
N ARG A 503 5.62 30.20 7.97
CA ARG A 503 5.28 28.80 8.25
C ARG A 503 6.44 27.86 7.93
N PHE A 504 7.18 28.11 6.86
CA PHE A 504 8.36 27.32 6.55
C PHE A 504 9.48 27.57 7.56
N ALA A 505 9.69 28.83 7.96
CA ALA A 505 10.60 29.17 9.05
C ALA A 505 10.21 28.48 10.38
N CYS A 506 8.91 28.43 10.73
CA CYS A 506 8.43 27.62 11.86
C CYS A 506 8.80 26.13 11.73
N THR A 507 8.71 25.57 10.52
CA THR A 507 9.06 24.16 10.26
C THR A 507 10.56 23.93 10.40
N VAL A 508 11.40 24.86 9.93
CA VAL A 508 12.86 24.80 10.07
C VAL A 508 13.28 24.95 11.53
N ALA A 509 12.76 25.96 12.23
CA ALA A 509 13.06 26.17 13.65
C ALA A 509 12.64 24.97 14.50
N GLU A 510 11.46 24.39 14.25
CA GLU A 510 11.03 23.17 14.95
C GLU A 510 11.90 21.95 14.62
N LYS A 511 12.38 21.82 13.37
CA LYS A 511 13.30 20.75 12.99
C LYS A 511 14.64 20.84 13.74
N ASN A 512 15.18 22.05 13.89
CA ASN A 512 16.50 22.28 14.47
C ASN A 512 16.50 22.35 16.00
N CYS A 513 15.49 23.00 16.58
CA CYS A 513 15.39 23.30 18.02
C CYS A 513 14.27 22.51 18.74
N GLY A 514 13.40 21.80 18.02
CA GLY A 514 12.15 21.27 18.59
C GLY A 514 11.21 22.41 18.99
N THR A 515 10.23 22.15 19.86
CA THR A 515 9.24 23.16 20.29
C THR A 515 9.85 24.36 21.06
N SER A 516 11.10 24.24 21.51
CA SER A 516 11.80 25.29 22.25
C SER A 516 11.90 26.63 21.50
N TYR A 517 11.89 26.61 20.16
CA TYR A 517 11.91 27.83 19.35
C TYR A 517 10.74 28.79 19.66
N THR A 518 9.59 28.27 20.11
CA THR A 518 8.45 29.11 20.47
C THR A 518 8.73 29.98 21.70
N ARG A 519 9.55 29.49 22.63
CA ARG A 519 10.03 30.24 23.80
C ARG A 519 11.04 31.29 23.37
N GLU A 520 12.01 30.92 22.52
CA GLU A 520 13.01 31.85 21.96
C GLU A 520 12.34 33.02 21.23
N VAL A 521 11.31 32.75 20.41
CA VAL A 521 10.53 33.80 19.74
C VAL A 521 9.86 34.73 20.76
N MET A 522 9.25 34.19 21.82
CA MET A 522 8.61 35.01 22.87
C MET A 522 9.62 35.88 23.63
N GLU A 523 10.80 35.34 23.92
CA GLU A 523 11.90 36.06 24.58
C GLU A 523 12.42 37.21 23.71
N MET A 524 12.64 36.98 22.41
CA MET A 524 13.10 38.02 21.46
C MET A 524 12.11 39.19 21.30
N ILE A 525 10.79 38.93 21.40
CA ILE A 525 9.76 39.98 21.35
C ILE A 525 9.37 40.55 22.72
N ASN A 526 10.11 40.19 23.78
CA ASN A 526 9.86 40.63 25.16
C ASN A 526 8.44 40.32 25.66
N ILE A 527 7.88 39.17 25.25
CA ILE A 527 6.60 38.70 25.76
C ILE A 527 6.85 37.72 26.91
N PRO A 528 6.27 37.95 28.10
CA PRO A 528 6.45 37.03 29.22
C PRO A 528 5.83 35.66 28.91
N HIS A 529 6.55 34.60 29.22
CA HIS A 529 6.07 33.22 29.19
C HIS A 529 6.14 32.61 30.60
N PHE A 530 5.49 31.47 30.81
CA PHE A 530 5.38 30.81 32.11
C PHE A 530 5.77 29.34 32.01
N MET A 531 6.06 28.72 33.16
CA MET A 531 6.53 27.34 33.28
C MET A 531 5.71 26.28 32.52
N ILE A 532 4.44 26.55 32.21
CA ILE A 532 3.59 25.65 31.43
C ILE A 532 4.18 25.38 30.04
N LEU A 533 4.74 26.42 29.40
CA LEU A 533 5.39 26.28 28.10
C LEU A 533 6.64 25.40 28.21
N ASP A 534 7.47 25.63 29.23
CA ASP A 534 8.69 24.86 29.49
C ASP A 534 8.39 23.37 29.75
N GLN A 535 7.35 23.08 30.53
CA GLN A 535 6.88 21.71 30.77
C GLN A 535 6.44 21.02 29.48
N TYR A 536 5.76 21.73 28.58
CA TYR A 536 5.36 21.20 27.28
C TYR A 536 6.56 20.95 26.36
N ILE A 537 7.54 21.85 26.35
CA ILE A 537 8.80 21.69 25.59
C ILE A 537 9.54 20.44 26.05
N GLU A 538 9.70 20.23 27.36
CA GLU A 538 10.37 19.04 27.89
C GLU A 538 9.59 17.75 27.60
N LYS A 539 8.25 17.78 27.74
CA LYS A 539 7.39 16.63 27.40
C LYS A 539 7.51 16.23 25.93
N THR A 540 7.51 17.20 25.02
CA THR A 540 7.61 16.94 23.58
C THR A 540 8.99 16.42 23.19
N LYS A 541 10.06 17.00 23.74
CA LYS A 541 11.44 16.53 23.59
C LYS A 541 11.60 15.06 24.00
N ASN A 542 11.12 14.70 25.20
CA ASN A 542 11.14 13.32 25.69
C ASN A 542 10.32 12.36 24.79
N SER A 543 9.15 12.80 24.31
CA SER A 543 8.33 12.00 23.38
C SER A 543 9.06 11.71 22.05
N VAL A 544 9.78 12.70 21.52
CA VAL A 544 10.56 12.54 20.28
C VAL A 544 11.71 11.56 20.47
N LEU A 545 12.46 11.65 21.57
CA LEU A 545 13.55 10.72 21.90
C LEU A 545 13.04 9.28 22.00
N LEU A 546 11.98 9.04 22.76
CA LEU A 546 11.36 7.72 22.89
C LEU A 546 10.87 7.15 21.55
N LYS A 547 10.31 7.98 20.67
CA LYS A 547 9.90 7.57 19.32
C LYS A 547 11.09 7.19 18.45
N LYS A 548 12.20 7.94 18.53
CA LYS A 548 13.44 7.66 17.80
C LYS A 548 14.04 6.32 18.23
N GLU A 549 14.16 6.09 19.53
CA GLU A 549 14.64 4.81 20.09
C GLU A 549 13.77 3.63 19.66
N LYS A 550 12.43 3.75 19.77
CA LYS A 550 11.51 2.72 19.31
C LYS A 550 11.65 2.45 17.80
N ALA A 551 11.79 3.48 16.99
CA ALA A 551 11.90 3.35 15.53
C ALA A 551 13.20 2.66 15.07
N ALA A 552 14.27 2.74 15.87
CA ALA A 552 15.58 2.13 15.60
C ALA A 552 15.61 0.61 15.85
N LYS A 553 14.73 0.07 16.71
CA LYS A 553 14.71 -1.37 17.05
C LYS A 553 14.37 -2.25 15.83
N PRO A 554 15.16 -3.30 15.53
CA PRO A 554 14.90 -4.21 14.39
C PRO A 554 13.52 -4.86 14.42
N GLU A 555 13.04 -5.26 15.60
CA GLU A 555 11.71 -5.86 15.81
C GLU A 555 10.58 -4.95 15.33
N ASN A 556 10.66 -3.65 15.66
CA ASN A 556 9.67 -2.66 15.21
C ASN A 556 9.74 -2.42 13.70
N LYS A 557 10.94 -2.53 13.10
CA LYS A 557 11.11 -2.47 11.64
C LYS A 557 10.46 -3.68 10.96
N LYS A 558 10.71 -4.89 11.47
CA LYS A 558 10.08 -6.14 11.01
C LYS A 558 8.56 -6.10 11.15
N ARG A 559 8.06 -5.69 12.32
CA ARG A 559 6.62 -5.57 12.59
C ARG A 559 5.91 -4.58 11.66
N ARG A 560 6.55 -3.46 11.31
CA ARG A 560 6.00 -2.50 10.33
C ARG A 560 5.84 -3.13 8.94
N VAL A 561 6.80 -3.95 8.50
CA VAL A 561 6.74 -4.66 7.22
C VAL A 561 5.60 -5.70 7.25
N GLU A 562 5.51 -6.50 8.31
CA GLU A 562 4.42 -7.47 8.51
C GLU A 562 3.04 -6.80 8.48
N LEU A 563 2.86 -5.70 9.21
CA LEU A 563 1.60 -4.97 9.25
C LEU A 563 1.26 -4.34 7.89
N LYS A 564 2.26 -3.85 7.14
CA LYS A 564 2.06 -3.32 5.78
C LYS A 564 1.60 -4.43 4.83
N ALA A 565 2.23 -5.61 4.90
CA ALA A 565 1.82 -6.79 4.12
C ALA A 565 0.39 -7.21 4.45
N LYS A 566 0.06 -7.36 5.74
CA LYS A 566 -1.31 -7.70 6.20
C LYS A 566 -2.35 -6.68 5.73
N ARG A 567 -2.07 -5.38 5.81
CA ARG A 567 -2.99 -4.33 5.33
C ARG A 567 -3.16 -4.35 3.81
N SER A 568 -2.09 -4.62 3.07
CA SER A 568 -2.16 -4.75 1.60
C SER A 568 -3.00 -5.96 1.22
N GLN A 569 -2.81 -7.09 1.90
CA GLN A 569 -3.58 -8.31 1.70
C GLN A 569 -5.07 -8.08 1.99
N LEU A 570 -5.40 -7.50 3.15
CA LEU A 570 -6.78 -7.16 3.50
C LEU A 570 -7.43 -6.20 2.49
N ARG A 571 -6.67 -5.25 1.94
CA ARG A 571 -7.15 -4.34 0.90
C ARG A 571 -7.47 -5.11 -0.38
N ASN A 572 -6.54 -5.93 -0.87
CA ASN A 572 -6.75 -6.72 -2.08
C ASN A 572 -7.95 -7.67 -1.94
N VAL A 573 -8.10 -8.34 -0.79
CA VAL A 573 -9.25 -9.21 -0.51
C VAL A 573 -10.56 -8.44 -0.58
N LYS A 574 -10.61 -7.24 0.02
CA LYS A 574 -11.80 -6.38 -0.02
C LYS A 574 -12.09 -5.85 -1.43
N GLU A 575 -11.09 -5.29 -2.11
CA GLU A 575 -11.23 -4.76 -3.48
C GLU A 575 -11.66 -5.88 -4.46
N ASN A 576 -11.15 -7.10 -4.30
CA ASN A 576 -11.59 -8.26 -5.09
C ASN A 576 -13.04 -8.69 -4.78
N ALA A 577 -13.43 -8.70 -3.51
CA ALA A 577 -14.79 -9.06 -3.10
C ALA A 577 -15.83 -7.99 -3.50
N GLU A 578 -15.43 -6.71 -3.47
CA GLU A 578 -16.23 -5.55 -3.83
C GLU A 578 -16.38 -5.41 -5.36
N GLY A 579 -15.44 -5.96 -6.15
CA GLY A 579 -15.39 -5.78 -7.59
C GLY A 579 -14.98 -4.36 -8.00
N SER A 580 -15.29 -3.96 -9.24
CA SER A 580 -14.97 -2.60 -9.72
C SER A 580 -15.90 -1.55 -9.08
N THR A 581 -15.54 -1.06 -7.89
CA THR A 581 -16.28 -0.03 -7.16
C THR A 581 -15.88 1.40 -7.57
N TYR A 582 -14.64 1.61 -8.01
CA TYR A 582 -14.14 2.92 -8.45
C TYR A 582 -13.01 2.78 -9.50
N GLN A 583 -13.29 3.17 -10.74
CA GLN A 583 -12.31 3.34 -11.81
C GLN A 583 -12.53 4.71 -12.48
N SER A 584 -11.45 5.32 -12.99
CA SER A 584 -11.56 6.59 -13.73
C SER A 584 -12.47 6.39 -14.95
N ASN A 585 -13.42 7.31 -15.15
CA ASN A 585 -14.36 7.32 -16.28
C ASN A 585 -15.42 6.20 -16.31
N MET A 586 -15.68 5.47 -15.21
CA MET A 586 -16.73 4.42 -15.19
C MET A 586 -18.11 4.88 -15.66
N SER A 587 -18.45 6.17 -15.55
CA SER A 587 -19.74 6.71 -16.02
C SER A 587 -19.62 7.63 -17.24
N LEU A 588 -18.42 7.86 -17.77
CA LEU A 588 -18.19 8.86 -18.81
C LEU A 588 -18.57 8.31 -20.19
N PHE A 589 -18.50 6.99 -20.37
CA PHE A 589 -18.78 6.30 -21.63
C PHE A 589 -19.90 5.25 -21.52
N ASP A 590 -20.36 4.93 -20.30
CA ASP A 590 -21.41 3.94 -20.08
C ASP A 590 -22.79 4.60 -20.23
N ALA A 591 -23.34 4.53 -21.44
CA ALA A 591 -24.77 4.67 -21.66
C ALA A 591 -25.46 3.45 -21.04
N SER A 592 -26.23 3.69 -19.96
CA SER A 592 -27.35 2.87 -19.49
C SER A 592 -27.30 1.37 -19.84
N ASP A 593 -26.65 0.55 -19.02
CA ASP A 593 -26.94 -0.91 -18.89
C ASP A 593 -26.24 -1.61 -17.69
N ASN A 594 -25.39 -0.94 -16.90
CA ASN A 594 -24.59 -1.62 -15.85
C ASN A 594 -24.99 -1.34 -14.38
N VAL A 595 -26.12 -0.70 -14.10
CA VAL A 595 -26.46 -0.27 -12.73
C VAL A 595 -26.89 -1.44 -11.82
N GLU A 596 -27.43 -2.54 -12.36
CA GLU A 596 -27.89 -3.69 -11.56
C GLU A 596 -26.76 -4.58 -11.00
N LYS A 597 -25.51 -4.47 -11.49
CA LYS A 597 -24.39 -5.30 -11.01
C LYS A 597 -23.73 -4.81 -9.71
N CYS A 598 -24.11 -3.65 -9.18
CA CYS A 598 -23.35 -2.98 -8.12
C CYS A 598 -23.87 -3.14 -6.68
N ILE A 599 -24.88 -3.98 -6.41
CA ILE A 599 -25.34 -4.22 -5.03
C ILE A 599 -25.51 -5.72 -4.78
N LYS A 600 -24.45 -6.40 -4.30
CA LYS A 600 -24.57 -7.73 -3.71
C LYS A 600 -25.02 -7.58 -2.26
N THR A 601 -26.32 -7.78 -2.01
CA THR A 601 -26.92 -7.87 -0.68
C THR A 601 -26.44 -9.13 0.04
N ILE A 602 -26.10 -9.02 1.33
CA ILE A 602 -25.67 -10.13 2.19
C ILE A 602 -26.88 -11.07 2.42
N PRO A 603 -26.83 -12.37 2.07
CA PRO A 603 -27.95 -13.29 2.34
C PRO A 603 -27.99 -13.70 3.81
N GLY A 604 -29.20 -13.69 4.38
CA GLY A 604 -29.52 -14.20 5.72
C GLY A 604 -29.52 -15.73 5.83
N PRO A 605 -29.80 -16.27 7.04
CA PRO A 605 -29.53 -17.66 7.41
C PRO A 605 -30.49 -18.65 6.72
N TYR A 606 -29.93 -19.77 6.24
CA TYR A 606 -30.65 -20.84 5.55
C TYR A 606 -31.25 -21.88 6.50
N LEU A 607 -32.38 -22.44 6.06
CA LEU A 607 -33.17 -23.53 6.64
C LEU A 607 -32.36 -24.81 6.92
N GLN A 608 -32.61 -25.43 8.07
CA GLN A 608 -32.12 -26.77 8.46
C GLN A 608 -33.04 -27.89 7.96
N PHE A 609 -32.45 -29.04 7.66
CA PHE A 609 -33.14 -30.32 7.50
C PHE A 609 -33.31 -30.99 8.86
N ASP A 610 -34.47 -31.59 9.10
CA ASP A 610 -34.72 -32.42 10.28
C ASP A 610 -34.29 -33.86 9.93
N THR A 611 -33.11 -34.30 10.40
CA THR A 611 -32.50 -35.60 10.04
C THR A 611 -32.57 -36.64 11.17
N GLN A 612 -33.48 -36.47 12.14
CA GLN A 612 -33.50 -37.31 13.33
C GLN A 612 -33.84 -38.81 13.09
N GLU A 613 -34.35 -39.20 11.92
CA GLU A 613 -34.78 -40.60 11.67
C GLU A 613 -33.94 -41.43 10.67
N LEU A 614 -32.85 -40.90 10.11
CA LEU A 614 -32.07 -41.62 9.07
C LEU A 614 -30.90 -42.45 9.65
N GLU A 615 -30.77 -43.70 9.18
CA GLU A 615 -29.71 -44.68 9.54
C GLU A 615 -28.30 -44.21 9.14
N TYR A 616 -28.19 -43.46 8.04
CA TYR A 616 -26.93 -42.95 7.49
C TYR A 616 -26.88 -41.42 7.48
N ALA A 617 -25.69 -40.85 7.70
CA ALA A 617 -25.42 -39.43 7.52
C ALA A 617 -24.88 -39.16 6.09
N VAL A 618 -25.54 -38.29 5.34
CA VAL A 618 -25.11 -37.90 3.99
C VAL A 618 -24.15 -36.73 4.07
N VAL A 619 -22.87 -36.99 3.83
CA VAL A 619 -21.79 -36.00 3.91
C VAL A 619 -21.36 -35.61 2.51
N PHE A 620 -21.45 -34.33 2.19
CA PHE A 620 -21.00 -33.80 0.90
C PHE A 620 -19.52 -33.47 0.98
N PHE A 621 -18.72 -33.84 -0.01
CA PHE A 621 -17.29 -33.56 -0.03
C PHE A 621 -16.76 -33.21 -1.41
N ASP A 622 -15.67 -32.47 -1.42
CA ASP A 622 -14.92 -32.10 -2.62
C ASP A 622 -13.42 -32.01 -2.28
N LEU A 623 -12.57 -32.31 -3.27
CA LEU A 623 -11.12 -32.32 -3.14
C LEU A 623 -10.46 -31.41 -4.19
N GLU A 624 -9.70 -30.43 -3.71
CA GLU A 624 -8.76 -29.74 -4.60
C GLU A 624 -7.44 -30.49 -4.69
N THR A 625 -6.93 -30.64 -5.91
CA THR A 625 -5.75 -31.48 -6.18
C THR A 625 -4.71 -30.75 -7.00
N GLY A 626 -3.46 -31.17 -6.87
CA GLY A 626 -2.35 -30.63 -7.64
C GLY A 626 -2.31 -31.09 -9.11
N GLY A 627 -3.29 -31.89 -9.56
CA GLY A 627 -3.40 -32.37 -10.94
C GLY A 627 -4.21 -33.67 -11.08
N LEU A 628 -4.36 -34.14 -12.33
CA LEU A 628 -5.27 -35.24 -12.68
C LEU A 628 -4.73 -36.65 -12.37
N ASP A 629 -3.44 -36.81 -12.08
CA ASP A 629 -2.84 -38.10 -11.72
C ASP A 629 -2.75 -38.29 -10.21
N SER A 630 -3.48 -39.27 -9.68
CA SER A 630 -3.58 -39.56 -8.25
C SER A 630 -2.29 -40.11 -7.62
N LYS A 631 -1.32 -40.61 -8.40
CA LYS A 631 -0.04 -41.10 -7.86
C LYS A 631 1.04 -40.01 -7.76
N THR A 632 1.05 -39.09 -8.71
CA THR A 632 2.10 -38.07 -8.83
C THR A 632 1.69 -36.70 -8.29
N ARG A 633 0.43 -36.52 -7.89
CA ARG A 633 -0.10 -35.25 -7.37
C ARG A 633 -0.70 -35.40 -5.99
N ASP A 634 -0.68 -34.30 -5.24
CA ASP A 634 -1.22 -34.25 -3.89
C ASP A 634 -2.67 -33.77 -3.89
N ILE A 635 -3.42 -34.18 -2.88
CA ILE A 635 -4.62 -33.47 -2.43
C ILE A 635 -4.13 -32.22 -1.69
N LEU A 636 -4.66 -31.06 -2.05
CA LEU A 636 -4.26 -29.75 -1.57
C LEU A 636 -5.31 -29.13 -0.64
N GLN A 637 -6.59 -29.48 -0.81
CA GLN A 637 -7.68 -29.13 0.10
C GLN A 637 -8.65 -30.31 0.21
N VAL A 638 -9.17 -30.56 1.41
CA VAL A 638 -10.26 -31.50 1.67
C VAL A 638 -11.37 -30.71 2.35
N CYS A 639 -12.55 -30.64 1.73
CA CYS A 639 -13.74 -30.09 2.37
C CYS A 639 -14.82 -31.16 2.49
N MET A 640 -15.45 -31.26 3.66
CA MET A 640 -16.61 -32.09 3.93
C MET A 640 -17.65 -31.33 4.72
N LYS A 641 -18.94 -31.57 4.44
CA LYS A 641 -20.04 -30.91 5.14
C LYS A 641 -21.21 -31.86 5.37
N PHE A 642 -21.70 -31.86 6.60
CA PHE A 642 -22.90 -32.54 7.06
C PHE A 642 -23.73 -31.52 7.83
N GLU A 643 -24.86 -31.11 7.28
CA GLU A 643 -25.69 -30.02 7.83
C GLU A 643 -24.86 -28.74 8.08
N ASN A 644 -24.74 -28.35 9.35
CA ASN A 644 -23.95 -27.20 9.82
C ASN A 644 -22.53 -27.59 10.25
N LEU A 645 -22.23 -28.88 10.36
CA LEU A 645 -20.89 -29.37 10.69
C LEU A 645 -20.03 -29.39 9.43
N GLN A 646 -18.89 -28.72 9.47
CA GLN A 646 -17.97 -28.62 8.34
C GLN A 646 -16.54 -28.98 8.75
N PHE A 647 -15.88 -29.74 7.90
CA PHE A 647 -14.45 -29.98 7.91
C PHE A 647 -13.84 -29.32 6.68
N ASP A 648 -12.85 -28.47 6.85
CA ASP A 648 -12.10 -27.83 5.75
C ASP A 648 -10.63 -27.77 6.16
N ALA A 649 -9.77 -28.40 5.37
CA ALA A 649 -8.34 -28.45 5.64
C ALA A 649 -7.52 -28.32 4.36
N PHE A 650 -6.57 -27.38 4.37
CA PHE A 650 -5.52 -27.33 3.37
C PHE A 650 -4.36 -28.24 3.77
N LEU A 651 -3.86 -29.03 2.83
CA LEU A 651 -2.79 -30.00 3.06
C LEU A 651 -1.45 -29.44 2.58
N THR A 652 -0.39 -29.74 3.32
CA THR A 652 0.97 -29.28 2.98
C THR A 652 1.43 -29.98 1.70
N PRO A 653 1.72 -29.25 0.61
CA PRO A 653 2.07 -29.86 -0.67
C PRO A 653 3.49 -30.45 -0.62
N THR A 654 3.59 -31.73 -0.90
CA THR A 654 4.84 -32.50 -1.02
C THR A 654 5.31 -32.60 -2.48
N LYS A 655 4.37 -32.65 -3.44
CA LYS A 655 4.61 -32.81 -4.88
C LYS A 655 4.39 -31.48 -5.63
N ALA A 656 4.74 -31.47 -6.93
CA ALA A 656 4.54 -30.31 -7.79
C ALA A 656 3.06 -30.16 -8.20
N ILE A 657 2.61 -28.91 -8.36
CA ILE A 657 1.25 -28.59 -8.79
C ILE A 657 1.28 -28.29 -10.29
N ASP A 658 0.35 -28.88 -11.05
CA ASP A 658 0.21 -28.62 -12.48
C ASP A 658 -0.29 -27.19 -12.73
N PRO A 659 0.30 -26.44 -13.68
CA PRO A 659 -0.17 -25.09 -14.02
C PRO A 659 -1.65 -25.04 -14.41
N GLN A 660 -2.16 -26.12 -15.03
CA GLN A 660 -3.59 -26.23 -15.34
C GLN A 660 -4.44 -26.41 -14.08
N ALA A 661 -3.96 -27.13 -13.06
CA ALA A 661 -4.66 -27.26 -11.78
C ALA A 661 -4.69 -25.90 -11.06
N THR A 662 -3.55 -25.20 -10.99
CA THR A 662 -3.47 -23.83 -10.44
C THR A 662 -4.40 -22.86 -11.15
N LYS A 663 -4.55 -22.96 -12.48
CA LYS A 663 -5.50 -22.11 -13.22
C LYS A 663 -6.96 -22.39 -12.85
N ILE A 664 -7.27 -23.62 -12.48
CA ILE A 664 -8.64 -24.05 -12.15
C ILE A 664 -8.96 -23.66 -10.71
N ASN A 665 -8.19 -24.13 -9.74
CA ASN A 665 -8.49 -23.97 -8.31
C ASN A 665 -7.73 -22.86 -7.60
N GLY A 666 -6.89 -22.13 -8.33
CA GLY A 666 -6.09 -21.05 -7.75
C GLY A 666 -4.99 -21.52 -6.81
N LEU A 667 -4.82 -22.83 -6.57
CA LEU A 667 -3.83 -23.35 -5.64
C LEU A 667 -2.46 -23.42 -6.31
N SER A 668 -1.48 -22.77 -5.69
CA SER A 668 -0.10 -22.71 -6.14
C SER A 668 0.85 -22.98 -4.97
N ARG A 669 2.06 -23.44 -5.30
CA ARG A 669 3.09 -23.77 -4.31
C ARG A 669 4.26 -22.82 -4.49
N GLU A 670 4.54 -22.01 -3.48
CA GLU A 670 5.72 -21.15 -3.43
C GLU A 670 6.48 -21.43 -2.14
N GLN A 671 7.81 -21.60 -2.21
CA GLN A 671 8.67 -21.78 -1.02
C GLN A 671 8.17 -22.85 -0.01
N LYS A 672 7.56 -23.94 -0.51
CA LYS A 672 6.93 -25.05 0.26
C LYS A 672 5.62 -24.70 1.00
N GLN A 673 5.13 -23.47 0.86
CA GLN A 673 3.82 -23.03 1.34
C GLN A 673 2.78 -23.16 0.22
N LEU A 674 1.52 -23.39 0.59
CA LEU A 674 0.39 -23.45 -0.32
C LEU A 674 -0.31 -22.08 -0.36
N PHE A 675 -0.66 -21.63 -1.55
CA PHE A 675 -1.33 -20.35 -1.78
C PHE A 675 -2.60 -20.57 -2.56
N LEU A 676 -3.74 -20.06 -2.08
CA LEU A 676 -5.00 -20.00 -2.82
C LEU A 676 -5.14 -18.61 -3.43
N ASN A 677 -5.12 -18.50 -4.77
CA ASN A 677 -5.22 -17.23 -5.49
C ASN A 677 -4.19 -16.18 -5.03
N GLY A 678 -2.97 -16.62 -4.70
CA GLY A 678 -1.87 -15.77 -4.20
C GLY A 678 -1.93 -15.43 -2.70
N GLN A 679 -2.90 -15.98 -1.95
CA GLN A 679 -2.97 -15.89 -0.48
C GLN A 679 -2.43 -17.17 0.15
N GLU A 680 -1.42 -17.06 1.02
CA GLU A 680 -0.95 -18.21 1.81
C GLU A 680 -2.11 -18.77 2.66
N VAL A 681 -2.35 -20.07 2.54
CA VAL A 681 -3.32 -20.81 3.36
C VAL A 681 -2.58 -21.60 4.41
N GLN A 682 -3.13 -21.65 5.63
CA GLN A 682 -2.55 -22.47 6.69
C GLN A 682 -2.72 -23.93 6.32
N THR A 683 -1.62 -24.64 6.14
CA THR A 683 -1.64 -26.06 5.82
C THR A 683 -1.37 -26.91 7.06
N VAL A 684 -1.92 -28.13 7.05
CA VAL A 684 -1.60 -29.19 8.00
C VAL A 684 -0.91 -30.35 7.26
N SER A 685 -0.20 -31.21 8.00
CA SER A 685 0.36 -32.42 7.39
C SER A 685 -0.77 -33.39 7.03
N LYS A 686 -0.53 -34.22 6.00
CA LYS A 686 -1.49 -35.23 5.52
C LYS A 686 -2.04 -36.10 6.66
N LYS A 687 -1.17 -36.62 7.53
CA LYS A 687 -1.54 -37.45 8.67
C LYS A 687 -2.39 -36.69 9.71
N VAL A 688 -2.04 -35.44 10.02
CA VAL A 688 -2.82 -34.60 10.95
C VAL A 688 -4.21 -34.30 10.37
N ALA A 689 -4.28 -33.92 9.10
CA ALA A 689 -5.55 -33.66 8.42
C ALA A 689 -6.52 -34.85 8.52
N TYR A 690 -6.04 -36.06 8.21
CA TYR A 690 -6.89 -37.26 8.22
C TYR A 690 -7.21 -37.78 9.63
N LEU A 691 -6.36 -37.53 10.63
CA LEU A 691 -6.73 -37.77 12.04
C LEU A 691 -7.85 -36.83 12.48
N THR A 692 -7.76 -35.55 12.14
CA THR A 692 -8.84 -34.58 12.41
C THR A 692 -10.11 -34.91 11.63
N LEU A 693 -9.97 -35.46 10.41
CA LEU A 693 -11.11 -35.95 9.63
C LEU A 693 -11.80 -37.14 10.31
N LEU A 694 -11.04 -38.07 10.90
CA LEU A 694 -11.62 -39.15 11.71
C LEU A 694 -12.41 -38.61 12.91
N ASP A 695 -11.88 -37.58 13.59
CA ASP A 695 -12.60 -36.95 14.69
C ASP A 695 -13.86 -36.21 14.22
N TYR A 696 -13.87 -35.68 13.00
CA TYR A 696 -15.08 -35.15 12.37
C TYR A 696 -16.14 -36.23 12.19
N PHE A 697 -15.78 -37.42 11.69
CA PHE A 697 -16.73 -38.53 11.57
C PHE A 697 -17.23 -39.03 12.94
N LYS A 698 -16.37 -39.09 13.95
CA LYS A 698 -16.78 -39.44 15.32
C LYS A 698 -17.82 -38.45 15.88
N LYS A 699 -17.71 -37.16 15.55
CA LYS A 699 -18.68 -36.13 15.97
C LYS A 699 -20.04 -36.29 15.30
N ILE A 700 -20.09 -36.79 14.06
CA ILE A 700 -21.35 -37.11 13.37
C ILE A 700 -22.04 -38.30 14.03
N ASN A 701 -21.26 -39.23 14.58
CA ASN A 701 -21.74 -40.40 15.33
C ASN A 701 -22.76 -41.26 14.56
N LYS A 702 -22.62 -41.34 13.24
CA LYS A 702 -23.40 -42.20 12.33
C LYS A 702 -22.49 -42.76 11.23
N LYS A 703 -22.91 -43.86 10.60
CA LYS A 703 -22.29 -44.32 9.36
C LYS A 703 -22.55 -43.29 8.26
N CYS A 704 -21.50 -42.88 7.57
CA CYS A 704 -21.50 -41.77 6.61
C CYS A 704 -21.49 -42.29 5.17
N ILE A 705 -22.32 -41.69 4.32
CA ILE A 705 -22.29 -41.82 2.87
C ILE A 705 -21.65 -40.55 2.32
N LEU A 706 -20.53 -40.69 1.60
CA LEU A 706 -19.80 -39.55 1.06
C LEU A 706 -20.26 -39.26 -0.37
N VAL A 707 -20.85 -38.08 -0.57
CA VAL A 707 -21.36 -37.63 -1.87
C VAL A 707 -20.41 -36.59 -2.46
N ALA A 708 -19.90 -36.87 -3.66
CA ALA A 708 -19.14 -35.92 -4.47
C ALA A 708 -19.73 -35.83 -5.88
N HIS A 709 -19.44 -34.75 -6.59
CA HIS A 709 -19.85 -34.59 -7.97
C HIS A 709 -18.76 -35.08 -8.92
N ASN A 710 -19.02 -36.13 -9.72
CA ASN A 710 -17.99 -36.93 -10.40
C ASN A 710 -17.12 -37.71 -9.41
N CYS A 711 -17.78 -38.31 -8.41
CA CYS A 711 -17.18 -38.95 -7.23
C CYS A 711 -16.13 -40.02 -7.54
N GLY A 712 -16.13 -40.62 -8.74
CA GLY A 712 -15.08 -41.53 -9.17
C GLY A 712 -13.66 -40.94 -9.15
N PHE A 713 -13.54 -39.60 -9.25
CA PHE A 713 -12.26 -38.89 -9.13
C PHE A 713 -11.83 -38.73 -7.67
N ASP A 714 -12.75 -38.28 -6.81
CA ASP A 714 -12.50 -37.90 -5.42
C ASP A 714 -12.39 -39.11 -4.49
N SER A 715 -13.32 -40.07 -4.62
CA SER A 715 -13.34 -41.31 -3.82
C SER A 715 -12.03 -42.10 -3.94
N LEU A 716 -11.51 -42.23 -5.16
CA LEU A 716 -10.25 -42.94 -5.41
C LEU A 716 -9.07 -42.25 -4.70
N ARG A 717 -9.01 -40.92 -4.75
CA ARG A 717 -7.94 -40.13 -4.12
C ARG A 717 -8.03 -40.16 -2.61
N LEU A 718 -9.23 -40.05 -2.06
CA LEU A 718 -9.44 -40.14 -0.62
C LEU A 718 -9.04 -41.53 -0.09
N VAL A 719 -9.46 -42.61 -0.75
CA VAL A 719 -9.10 -43.98 -0.35
C VAL A 719 -7.59 -44.20 -0.41
N LEU A 720 -6.92 -43.80 -1.50
CA LEU A 720 -5.46 -43.88 -1.61
C LEU A 720 -4.75 -43.09 -0.52
N ALA A 721 -5.24 -41.88 -0.22
CA ALA A 721 -4.64 -41.04 0.82
C ALA A 721 -4.81 -41.63 2.22
N LEU A 722 -5.96 -42.25 2.51
CA LEU A 722 -6.21 -42.97 3.76
C LEU A 722 -5.37 -44.26 3.88
N GLN A 723 -5.11 -44.96 2.77
CA GLN A 723 -4.18 -46.11 2.73
C GLN A 723 -2.75 -45.66 3.04
N GLU A 724 -2.29 -44.57 2.41
CA GLU A 724 -0.95 -44.01 2.58
C GLU A 724 -0.64 -43.64 4.03
N VAL A 725 -1.63 -43.13 4.78
CA VAL A 725 -1.47 -42.79 6.21
C VAL A 725 -1.90 -43.91 7.17
N SER A 726 -2.20 -45.10 6.66
CA SER A 726 -2.65 -46.28 7.44
C SER A 726 -3.91 -46.04 8.28
N LEU A 727 -4.83 -45.19 7.80
CA LEU A 727 -6.10 -44.88 8.45
C LEU A 727 -7.32 -45.48 7.74
N LEU A 728 -7.14 -46.21 6.63
CA LEU A 728 -8.27 -46.77 5.86
C LEU A 728 -9.15 -47.69 6.71
N GLU A 729 -8.57 -48.65 7.44
CA GLU A 729 -9.34 -49.61 8.24
C GLU A 729 -10.12 -48.94 9.38
N GLU A 730 -9.54 -47.91 10.01
CA GLU A 730 -10.25 -47.11 11.02
C GLU A 730 -11.37 -46.26 10.38
N SER A 731 -11.13 -45.72 9.18
CA SER A 731 -12.10 -44.91 8.45
C SER A 731 -13.30 -45.74 7.97
N LYS A 732 -13.11 -47.02 7.62
CA LYS A 732 -14.19 -47.95 7.26
C LYS A 732 -15.23 -48.13 8.37
N LYS A 733 -14.87 -47.90 9.64
CA LYS A 733 -15.84 -47.92 10.75
C LYS A 733 -16.88 -46.81 10.62
N TRP A 734 -16.56 -45.70 9.97
CA TRP A 734 -17.43 -44.54 9.83
C TRP A 734 -17.94 -44.34 8.41
N ILE A 735 -17.12 -44.60 7.39
CA ILE A 735 -17.49 -44.43 5.99
C ILE A 735 -18.11 -45.73 5.48
N HIS A 736 -19.40 -45.69 5.14
CA HIS A 736 -20.10 -46.83 4.54
C HIS A 736 -19.77 -46.95 3.04
N GLY A 737 -19.81 -45.83 2.32
CA GLY A 737 -19.46 -45.81 0.91
C GLY A 737 -19.62 -44.44 0.27
N PHE A 738 -19.52 -44.42 -1.05
CA PHE A 738 -19.48 -43.23 -1.88
C PHE A 738 -20.64 -43.21 -2.88
N ALA A 739 -21.28 -42.05 -3.05
CA ALA A 739 -22.30 -41.84 -4.09
C ALA A 739 -21.85 -40.74 -5.05
N ASP A 740 -22.22 -40.88 -6.33
CA ASP A 740 -21.84 -39.93 -7.39
C ASP A 740 -23.04 -39.10 -7.82
N SER A 741 -23.09 -37.84 -7.38
CA SER A 741 -24.21 -36.96 -7.71
C SER A 741 -24.32 -36.69 -9.21
N LEU A 742 -23.22 -36.74 -9.97
CA LEU A 742 -23.25 -36.58 -11.42
C LEU A 742 -24.05 -37.69 -12.10
N ALA A 743 -23.91 -38.94 -11.63
CA ALA A 743 -24.67 -40.07 -12.16
C ALA A 743 -26.15 -39.93 -11.79
N LEU A 744 -26.46 -39.59 -10.54
CA LEU A 744 -27.81 -39.40 -10.04
C LEU A 744 -28.56 -38.29 -10.79
N PHE A 745 -27.91 -37.14 -11.05
CA PHE A 745 -28.53 -36.07 -11.82
C PHE A 745 -28.77 -36.45 -13.29
N ARG A 746 -27.88 -37.25 -13.90
CA ARG A 746 -28.09 -37.75 -15.27
C ARG A 746 -29.25 -38.71 -15.37
N GLU A 747 -29.41 -39.58 -14.38
CA GLU A 747 -30.52 -40.53 -14.29
C GLU A 747 -31.85 -39.81 -14.05
N LYS A 748 -31.86 -38.79 -13.19
CA LYS A 748 -33.06 -38.01 -12.88
C LYS A 748 -33.52 -37.11 -14.03
N TYR A 749 -32.59 -36.62 -14.86
CA TYR A 749 -32.89 -35.69 -15.96
C TYR A 749 -32.33 -36.16 -17.32
N PRO A 750 -32.77 -37.32 -17.85
CA PRO A 750 -32.18 -37.91 -19.06
C PRO A 750 -32.36 -37.03 -20.32
N GLU A 751 -33.39 -36.19 -20.35
CA GLU A 751 -33.74 -35.30 -21.48
C GLU A 751 -32.98 -33.96 -21.49
N ARG A 752 -32.16 -33.68 -20.48
CA ARG A 752 -31.45 -32.39 -20.37
C ARG A 752 -30.33 -32.29 -21.42
N LYS A 753 -30.41 -31.24 -22.25
CA LYS A 753 -29.44 -30.96 -23.32
C LYS A 753 -28.16 -30.25 -22.83
N SER A 754 -28.25 -29.48 -21.74
CA SER A 754 -27.10 -28.79 -21.13
C SER A 754 -26.18 -29.78 -20.40
N ASN A 755 -24.89 -29.43 -20.28
CA ASN A 755 -23.92 -30.29 -19.60
C ASN A 755 -24.21 -30.38 -18.08
N PHE A 756 -23.87 -31.51 -17.47
CA PHE A 756 -24.11 -31.79 -16.05
C PHE A 756 -22.96 -31.38 -15.13
N LYS A 757 -22.19 -30.33 -15.46
CA LYS A 757 -21.19 -29.80 -14.50
C LYS A 757 -21.90 -29.22 -13.27
N LEU A 758 -21.26 -29.31 -12.11
CA LEU A 758 -21.79 -28.81 -10.85
C LEU A 758 -22.23 -27.34 -10.95
N THR A 759 -21.37 -26.48 -11.49
CA THR A 759 -21.67 -25.05 -11.67
C THR A 759 -22.83 -24.79 -12.62
N THR A 760 -22.93 -25.56 -13.71
CA THR A 760 -24.06 -25.46 -14.65
C THR A 760 -25.36 -25.91 -14.00
N LEU A 761 -25.34 -26.99 -13.21
CA LEU A 761 -26.50 -27.42 -12.44
C LEU A 761 -26.89 -26.38 -11.38
N ALA A 762 -25.92 -25.80 -10.67
CA ALA A 762 -26.16 -24.80 -9.62
C ALA A 762 -26.73 -23.50 -10.20
N GLN A 763 -26.23 -23.08 -11.37
CA GLN A 763 -26.75 -21.91 -12.08
C GLN A 763 -28.16 -22.16 -12.60
N ASP A 764 -28.41 -23.29 -13.24
CA ASP A 764 -29.71 -23.60 -13.86
C ASP A 764 -30.81 -23.83 -12.81
N PHE A 765 -30.49 -24.54 -11.73
CA PHE A 765 -31.49 -24.96 -10.74
C PHE A 765 -31.57 -24.03 -9.52
N LEU A 766 -30.46 -23.43 -9.08
CA LEU A 766 -30.41 -22.62 -7.86
C LEU A 766 -30.09 -21.13 -8.11
N SER A 767 -29.87 -20.72 -9.36
CA SER A 767 -29.40 -19.36 -9.71
C SER A 767 -28.10 -18.95 -8.98
N MET A 768 -27.29 -19.92 -8.55
CA MET A 768 -26.00 -19.68 -7.90
C MET A 768 -24.93 -19.37 -8.94
N SER A 769 -24.11 -18.33 -8.69
CA SER A 769 -23.04 -17.95 -9.61
C SER A 769 -21.88 -18.94 -9.58
N ASP A 770 -21.16 -19.04 -10.70
CA ASP A 770 -19.87 -19.73 -10.81
C ASP A 770 -18.70 -18.96 -10.16
N ASN A 771 -18.91 -17.69 -9.77
CA ASN A 771 -17.94 -16.89 -9.03
C ASN A 771 -17.67 -17.51 -7.64
N GLY A 772 -16.57 -18.27 -7.53
CA GLY A 772 -16.17 -19.01 -6.33
C GLY A 772 -16.06 -20.52 -6.54
N ALA A 773 -16.46 -21.03 -7.72
CA ALA A 773 -16.21 -22.42 -8.09
C ALA A 773 -14.71 -22.72 -8.09
N HIS A 774 -14.34 -23.96 -7.80
CA HIS A 774 -12.95 -24.41 -7.63
C HIS A 774 -12.28 -23.93 -6.31
N ASP A 775 -13.10 -23.64 -5.29
CA ASP A 775 -12.77 -23.76 -3.86
C ASP A 775 -13.62 -24.91 -3.32
N ALA A 776 -13.00 -25.95 -2.78
CA ALA A 776 -13.71 -27.15 -2.31
C ALA A 776 -14.85 -26.83 -1.33
N ARG A 777 -14.75 -25.74 -0.54
CA ARG A 777 -15.85 -25.32 0.34
C ARG A 777 -17.07 -24.84 -0.42
N TYR A 778 -16.85 -24.01 -1.44
CA TYR A 778 -17.95 -23.45 -2.24
C TYR A 778 -18.59 -24.55 -3.08
N ASP A 779 -17.78 -25.45 -3.62
CA ASP A 779 -18.26 -26.61 -4.39
C ASP A 779 -19.06 -27.57 -3.50
N VAL A 780 -18.62 -27.84 -2.26
CA VAL A 780 -19.41 -28.60 -1.28
C VAL A 780 -20.72 -27.92 -0.91
N GLU A 781 -20.74 -26.59 -0.77
CA GLU A 781 -21.96 -25.85 -0.46
C GLU A 781 -22.97 -25.91 -1.62
N MET A 782 -22.50 -25.72 -2.86
CA MET A 782 -23.33 -25.88 -4.06
C MET A 782 -23.87 -27.31 -4.15
N LEU A 783 -23.00 -28.30 -3.96
CA LEU A 783 -23.36 -29.71 -4.03
C LEU A 783 -24.40 -30.08 -2.98
N GLN A 784 -24.21 -29.65 -1.72
CA GLN A 784 -25.18 -29.90 -0.65
C GLN A 784 -26.55 -29.30 -1.00
N LYS A 785 -26.60 -28.02 -1.39
CA LYS A 785 -27.88 -27.36 -1.72
C LYS A 785 -28.58 -28.04 -2.89
N LEU A 786 -27.84 -28.35 -3.96
CA LEU A 786 -28.36 -29.05 -5.14
C LEU A 786 -28.88 -30.43 -4.79
N SER A 787 -28.04 -31.26 -4.17
CA SER A 787 -28.39 -32.64 -3.89
C SER A 787 -29.55 -32.74 -2.92
N ILE A 788 -29.59 -31.91 -1.89
CA ILE A 788 -30.68 -31.95 -0.93
C ILE A 788 -32.01 -31.45 -1.54
N THR A 789 -31.96 -30.47 -2.45
CA THR A 789 -33.18 -29.91 -3.05
C THR A 789 -33.74 -30.82 -4.16
N TYR A 790 -32.87 -31.53 -4.89
CA TYR A 790 -33.24 -32.21 -6.13
C TYR A 790 -32.97 -33.70 -6.16
N LEU A 791 -32.31 -34.32 -5.18
CA LEU A 791 -32.12 -35.77 -5.11
C LEU A 791 -32.86 -36.32 -3.90
N ASP A 792 -33.51 -37.47 -4.07
CA ASP A 792 -34.11 -38.22 -2.99
C ASP A 792 -33.07 -39.13 -2.31
N PHE A 793 -33.25 -39.34 -1.01
CA PHE A 793 -32.33 -40.09 -0.17
C PHE A 793 -32.18 -41.56 -0.61
N ASP A 794 -33.28 -42.18 -1.03
CA ASP A 794 -33.29 -43.57 -1.49
C ASP A 794 -32.44 -43.75 -2.76
N SER A 795 -32.50 -42.80 -3.71
CA SER A 795 -31.62 -42.80 -4.88
C SER A 795 -30.14 -42.69 -4.50
N ILE A 796 -29.80 -41.88 -3.49
CA ILE A 796 -28.43 -41.77 -2.99
C ILE A 796 -27.99 -43.12 -2.42
N ILE A 797 -28.81 -43.76 -1.58
CA ILE A 797 -28.51 -45.07 -0.98
C ILE A 797 -28.32 -46.16 -2.04
N ASN A 798 -29.22 -46.24 -3.00
CA ASN A 798 -29.19 -47.28 -4.04
C ASN A 798 -27.98 -47.14 -4.98
N SER A 799 -27.31 -45.98 -4.99
CA SER A 799 -26.14 -45.71 -5.84
C SER A 799 -24.78 -45.91 -5.15
N ILE A 800 -24.78 -46.32 -3.87
CA ILE A 800 -23.58 -46.42 -3.05
C ILE A 800 -22.59 -47.43 -3.64
N LYS A 801 -21.34 -47.02 -3.70
CA LYS A 801 -20.19 -47.91 -3.86
C LYS A 801 -19.44 -48.01 -2.56
N THR A 802 -19.32 -49.21 -2.02
CA THR A 802 -18.67 -49.42 -0.72
C THR A 802 -17.17 -49.10 -0.80
N VAL A 803 -16.55 -48.82 0.35
CA VAL A 803 -15.10 -48.56 0.42
C VAL A 803 -14.29 -49.75 -0.14
N ASP A 804 -14.77 -50.98 0.07
CA ASP A 804 -14.12 -52.18 -0.44
C ASP A 804 -14.23 -52.31 -1.97
N GLU A 805 -15.37 -51.94 -2.56
CA GLU A 805 -15.52 -51.90 -4.02
C GLU A 805 -14.60 -50.86 -4.68
N VAL A 806 -14.44 -49.69 -4.05
CA VAL A 806 -13.49 -48.67 -4.52
C VAL A 806 -12.05 -49.18 -4.40
N THR A 807 -11.73 -49.89 -3.31
CA THR A 807 -10.40 -50.49 -3.08
C THR A 807 -10.09 -51.57 -4.11
N LEU A 808 -11.04 -52.46 -4.40
CA LEU A 808 -10.93 -53.46 -5.46
C LEU A 808 -10.71 -52.81 -6.83
N LYS A 809 -11.43 -51.73 -7.13
CA LYS A 809 -11.26 -50.98 -8.38
C LYS A 809 -9.87 -50.36 -8.50
N ILE A 810 -9.27 -49.89 -7.39
CA ILE A 810 -7.88 -49.40 -7.36
C ILE A 810 -6.92 -50.54 -7.72
N GLN A 811 -7.05 -51.70 -7.09
CA GLN A 811 -6.20 -52.88 -7.36
C GLN A 811 -6.32 -53.36 -8.81
N VAL A 812 -7.54 -53.42 -9.35
CA VAL A 812 -7.78 -53.79 -10.75
C VAL A 812 -7.12 -52.78 -11.70
N ASN A 813 -7.21 -51.47 -11.43
CA ASN A 813 -6.56 -50.44 -12.26
C ASN A 813 -5.03 -50.54 -12.24
N GLU A 814 -4.42 -50.97 -11.12
CA GLU A 814 -2.98 -51.23 -11.05
C GLU A 814 -2.58 -52.44 -11.87
N ASN A 815 -3.33 -53.54 -11.77
CA ASN A 815 -3.13 -54.74 -12.58
C ASN A 815 -3.29 -54.43 -14.08
N VAL A 816 -4.27 -53.62 -14.46
CA VAL A 816 -4.49 -53.16 -15.84
C VAL A 816 -3.29 -52.39 -16.39
N LYS A 817 -2.67 -51.50 -15.60
CA LYS A 817 -1.47 -50.76 -16.02
C LYS A 817 -0.27 -51.68 -16.25
N ASN A 818 -0.10 -52.69 -15.40
CA ASN A 818 0.98 -53.68 -15.55
C ASN A 818 0.76 -54.55 -16.80
N LEU A 819 -0.49 -54.96 -17.06
CA LEU A 819 -0.85 -55.78 -18.22
C LEU A 819 -0.79 -55.01 -19.54
N LEU A 820 -1.09 -53.71 -19.55
CA LEU A 820 -1.05 -52.84 -20.74
C LEU A 820 0.32 -52.83 -21.43
N ILE A 821 1.42 -52.97 -20.67
CA ILE A 821 2.78 -53.03 -21.21
C ILE A 821 2.95 -54.24 -22.14
N SER A 822 2.28 -55.36 -21.85
CA SER A 822 2.37 -56.59 -22.64
C SER A 822 1.78 -56.47 -24.04
N TYR A 823 0.92 -55.46 -24.29
CA TYR A 823 0.20 -55.29 -25.56
C TYR A 823 0.97 -54.53 -26.64
N ALA A 824 2.24 -54.16 -26.39
CA ALA A 824 3.07 -53.46 -27.37
C ALA A 824 3.06 -54.08 -28.79
N PRO A 825 3.08 -55.43 -28.96
CA PRO A 825 3.03 -56.07 -30.28
C PRO A 825 1.71 -55.86 -31.05
N LEU A 826 0.60 -55.61 -30.33
CA LEU A 826 -0.74 -55.44 -30.92
C LEU A 826 -1.17 -53.97 -31.02
N ASN A 827 -0.26 -53.00 -30.78
CA ASN A 827 -0.60 -51.57 -30.78
C ASN A 827 -1.18 -51.06 -32.11
N ASN A 828 -0.80 -51.66 -33.23
CA ASN A 828 -1.30 -51.29 -34.55
C ASN A 828 -2.66 -51.93 -34.89
N LEU A 829 -3.07 -52.95 -34.14
CA LEU A 829 -4.30 -53.73 -34.38
C LEU A 829 -5.39 -53.44 -33.35
N LEU A 830 -5.00 -53.06 -32.13
CA LEU A 830 -5.91 -52.78 -31.03
C LEU A 830 -5.84 -51.31 -30.61
N SER A 831 -7.00 -50.66 -30.55
CA SER A 831 -7.10 -49.35 -29.91
C SER A 831 -6.80 -49.44 -28.40
N LYS A 832 -6.28 -48.36 -27.80
CA LYS A 832 -6.03 -48.27 -26.35
C LYS A 832 -7.24 -48.66 -25.50
N GLY A 833 -8.47 -48.34 -25.96
CA GLY A 833 -9.70 -48.71 -25.28
C GLY A 833 -10.08 -50.20 -25.37
N MET A 834 -9.56 -50.93 -26.36
CA MET A 834 -9.72 -52.39 -26.46
C MET A 834 -8.68 -53.12 -25.61
N GLN A 835 -7.43 -52.65 -25.63
CA GLN A 835 -6.37 -53.16 -24.75
C GLN A 835 -6.76 -53.02 -23.28
N LYS A 836 -7.32 -51.87 -22.89
CA LYS A 836 -7.82 -51.64 -21.53
C LYS A 836 -8.91 -52.66 -21.11
N ARG A 837 -9.86 -52.97 -21.99
CA ARG A 837 -10.93 -53.96 -21.71
C ARG A 837 -10.40 -55.39 -21.58
N LEU A 838 -9.41 -55.77 -22.39
CA LEU A 838 -8.74 -57.07 -22.26
C LEU A 838 -7.99 -57.17 -20.92
N CYS A 839 -7.27 -56.12 -20.54
CA CYS A 839 -6.56 -56.04 -19.27
C CYS A 839 -7.53 -56.07 -18.07
N GLU A 840 -8.66 -55.34 -18.15
CA GLU A 840 -9.71 -55.34 -17.12
C GLU A 840 -10.36 -56.74 -16.98
N ALA A 841 -10.37 -57.51 -18.07
CA ALA A 841 -10.81 -58.90 -18.07
C ALA A 841 -9.74 -59.91 -17.59
N GLY A 842 -8.54 -59.43 -17.19
CA GLY A 842 -7.42 -60.25 -16.73
C GLY A 842 -6.63 -60.94 -17.85
N ILE A 843 -6.79 -60.51 -19.09
CA ILE A 843 -6.17 -61.13 -20.27
C ILE A 843 -4.93 -60.31 -20.64
N SER A 844 -3.76 -60.95 -20.69
CA SER A 844 -2.51 -60.38 -21.22
C SER A 844 -2.25 -60.82 -22.67
N TYR A 845 -1.31 -60.15 -23.35
CA TYR A 845 -0.83 -60.62 -24.66
C TYR A 845 -0.27 -62.06 -24.58
N TYR A 846 0.43 -62.39 -23.51
CA TYR A 846 0.95 -63.74 -23.28
C TYR A 846 -0.18 -64.78 -23.20
N ASN A 847 -1.28 -64.47 -22.51
CA ASN A 847 -2.44 -65.39 -22.43
C ASN A 847 -3.08 -65.62 -23.81
N ILE A 848 -3.11 -64.60 -24.67
CA ILE A 848 -3.63 -64.70 -26.04
C ILE A 848 -2.71 -65.60 -26.88
N VAL A 849 -1.40 -65.39 -26.83
CA VAL A 849 -0.40 -66.19 -27.57
C VAL A 849 -0.39 -67.65 -27.08
N GLU A 850 -0.43 -67.87 -25.77
CA GLU A 850 -0.43 -69.23 -25.20
C GLU A 850 -1.70 -69.99 -25.56
N THR A 851 -2.86 -69.33 -25.53
CA THR A 851 -4.14 -69.92 -25.95
C THR A 851 -4.12 -70.28 -27.43
N TYR A 852 -3.53 -69.42 -28.27
CA TYR A 852 -3.39 -69.68 -29.70
C TYR A 852 -2.49 -70.90 -29.97
N LYS A 853 -1.30 -70.95 -29.35
CA LYS A 853 -0.33 -72.04 -29.54
C LYS A 853 -0.81 -73.39 -29.00
N LYS A 854 -1.49 -73.41 -27.85
CA LYS A 854 -1.87 -74.68 -27.17
C LYS A 854 -3.28 -75.16 -27.49
N LEU A 855 -4.22 -74.24 -27.76
CA LEU A 855 -5.66 -74.52 -27.86
C LEU A 855 -6.28 -74.10 -29.20
N GLY A 856 -5.49 -73.51 -30.09
CA GLY A 856 -5.88 -73.17 -31.46
C GLY A 856 -6.76 -71.92 -31.60
N VAL A 857 -7.11 -71.63 -32.85
CA VAL A 857 -7.79 -70.39 -33.27
C VAL A 857 -9.16 -70.23 -32.59
N GLU A 858 -9.99 -71.28 -32.56
CA GLU A 858 -11.35 -71.21 -32.02
C GLU A 858 -11.39 -70.80 -30.53
N LYS A 859 -10.48 -71.35 -29.71
CA LYS A 859 -10.40 -71.02 -28.28
C LYS A 859 -9.85 -69.61 -28.06
N THR A 860 -8.98 -69.14 -28.95
CA THR A 860 -8.46 -67.77 -28.93
C THR A 860 -9.56 -66.75 -29.25
N ILE A 861 -10.44 -67.04 -30.22
CA ILE A 861 -11.62 -66.21 -30.53
C ILE A 861 -12.54 -66.09 -29.31
N LEU A 862 -12.81 -67.19 -28.60
CA LEU A 862 -13.63 -67.18 -27.39
C LEU A 862 -13.00 -66.35 -26.26
N LEU A 863 -11.68 -66.44 -26.07
CA LEU A 863 -10.95 -65.64 -25.09
C LEU A 863 -11.02 -64.13 -25.40
N LEU A 864 -10.83 -63.76 -26.67
CA LEU A 864 -10.84 -62.37 -27.12
C LEU A 864 -12.22 -61.72 -27.05
N ARG A 865 -13.29 -62.51 -27.21
CA ARG A 865 -14.68 -62.03 -27.09
C ARG A 865 -15.16 -61.98 -25.64
N LYS A 866 -14.83 -63.01 -24.85
CA LYS A 866 -15.31 -63.28 -23.50
C LYS A 866 -16.84 -63.06 -23.41
N ASP A 867 -17.59 -63.96 -24.03
CA ASP A 867 -19.05 -63.81 -24.14
C ASP A 867 -19.71 -64.02 -22.77
N ILE A 868 -20.56 -63.07 -22.34
CA ILE A 868 -21.46 -63.21 -21.19
C ILE A 868 -22.88 -63.11 -21.71
N ASN A 869 -23.70 -64.15 -21.50
CA ASN A 869 -25.08 -64.27 -22.02
C ASN A 869 -25.18 -64.06 -23.54
N GLY A 870 -24.25 -64.65 -24.31
CA GLY A 870 -24.25 -64.60 -25.77
C GLY A 870 -23.83 -63.25 -26.38
N LYS A 871 -23.37 -62.29 -25.58
CA LYS A 871 -22.86 -61.00 -26.05
C LYS A 871 -21.37 -60.86 -25.72
N ALA A 872 -20.58 -60.51 -26.73
CA ALA A 872 -19.16 -60.22 -26.57
C ALA A 872 -18.96 -59.00 -25.67
N THR A 873 -18.26 -59.19 -24.55
CA THR A 873 -18.04 -58.13 -23.56
C THR A 873 -16.72 -57.39 -23.80
N VAL A 874 -15.73 -58.05 -24.41
CA VAL A 874 -14.36 -57.52 -24.58
C VAL A 874 -14.12 -56.98 -26.00
N ILE A 875 -13.96 -57.84 -27.02
CA ILE A 875 -13.89 -57.43 -28.43
C ILE A 875 -15.21 -57.74 -29.14
N LYS A 876 -15.91 -56.69 -29.60
CA LYS A 876 -17.24 -56.80 -30.24
C LYS A 876 -17.20 -56.90 -31.77
N LYS A 877 -16.13 -56.43 -32.42
CA LYS A 877 -16.02 -56.39 -33.88
C LYS A 877 -15.26 -57.61 -34.38
N GLN A 878 -15.91 -58.42 -35.23
CA GLN A 878 -15.31 -59.63 -35.79
C GLN A 878 -14.05 -59.34 -36.63
N SER A 879 -14.07 -58.29 -37.45
CA SER A 879 -12.92 -57.90 -38.28
C SER A 879 -11.62 -57.66 -37.51
N ILE A 880 -11.71 -57.21 -36.25
CA ILE A 880 -10.52 -57.00 -35.40
C ILE A 880 -10.04 -58.33 -34.81
N ILE A 881 -10.95 -59.26 -34.51
CA ILE A 881 -10.59 -60.61 -34.07
C ILE A 881 -9.85 -61.32 -35.20
N ASP A 882 -10.37 -61.23 -36.43
CA ASP A 882 -9.78 -61.84 -37.62
C ASP A 882 -8.36 -61.30 -37.86
N SER A 883 -8.18 -59.97 -37.75
CA SER A 883 -6.86 -59.31 -37.87
C SER A 883 -5.85 -59.77 -36.81
N ILE A 884 -6.30 -60.06 -35.59
CA ILE A 884 -5.44 -60.56 -34.51
C ILE A 884 -5.07 -62.02 -34.76
N THR A 885 -6.02 -62.85 -35.20
CA THR A 885 -5.74 -64.25 -35.52
C THR A 885 -4.85 -64.41 -36.75
N GLU A 886 -4.99 -63.55 -37.77
CA GLU A 886 -4.11 -63.50 -38.95
C GLU A 886 -2.69 -63.05 -38.57
N HIS A 887 -2.57 -62.03 -37.70
CA HIS A 887 -1.30 -61.60 -37.16
C HIS A 887 -0.59 -62.73 -36.37
N LEU A 888 -1.32 -63.47 -35.54
CA LEU A 888 -0.76 -64.61 -34.80
C LEU A 888 -0.39 -65.79 -35.72
N SER A 889 -1.19 -66.06 -36.76
CA SER A 889 -0.89 -67.06 -37.78
C SER A 889 0.40 -66.73 -38.54
N SER A 890 0.56 -65.47 -38.98
CA SER A 890 1.78 -65.02 -39.67
C SER A 890 3.05 -65.12 -38.81
N LEU A 891 2.91 -65.09 -37.49
CA LEU A 891 4.02 -65.14 -36.54
C LEU A 891 4.38 -66.57 -36.10
N TYR A 892 3.41 -67.48 -36.04
CA TYR A 892 3.60 -68.78 -35.38
C TYR A 892 3.23 -70.00 -36.23
N ASP A 893 2.55 -69.83 -37.36
CA ASP A 893 2.31 -70.94 -38.30
C ASP A 893 3.47 -71.11 -39.30
N VAL A 894 4.36 -70.12 -39.44
CA VAL A 894 5.58 -70.20 -40.27
C VAL A 894 6.70 -71.01 -39.59
N GLU A 895 6.70 -71.11 -38.26
CA GLU A 895 7.69 -71.89 -37.50
C GLU A 895 7.42 -73.41 -37.51
N ASN A 896 6.24 -73.86 -37.92
CA ASN A 896 5.90 -75.30 -37.95
C ASN A 896 6.35 -76.02 -39.24
N GLU A 897 6.88 -75.32 -40.25
CA GLU A 897 7.47 -75.95 -41.45
C GLU A 897 8.99 -76.17 -41.38
N MET A 898 9.69 -75.66 -40.36
CA MET A 898 11.13 -75.86 -40.18
C MET A 898 11.43 -76.53 -38.83
N GLY A 899 11.29 -77.86 -38.80
CA GLY A 899 11.63 -78.67 -37.64
C GLY A 899 13.11 -78.53 -37.25
N ILE A 900 13.36 -78.16 -35.99
CA ILE A 900 14.64 -78.36 -35.32
C ILE A 900 14.34 -78.87 -33.91
N GLU A 901 14.56 -80.18 -33.72
CA GLU A 901 14.79 -80.81 -32.43
C GLU A 901 16.00 -80.16 -31.75
N ASN A 902 15.94 -79.92 -30.44
CA ASN A 902 17.11 -80.08 -29.59
C ASN A 902 16.72 -80.34 -28.14
N GLU A 903 17.37 -81.36 -27.60
CA GLU A 903 17.26 -81.98 -26.29
C GLU A 903 17.81 -81.08 -25.17
N THR A 904 17.03 -80.94 -24.08
CA THR A 904 17.31 -81.17 -22.65
C THR A 904 16.55 -80.21 -21.74
#